data_AF-A0A849A1G4-F1
#
_entry.id   AF-A0A849A1G4-F1
#
_cell.length_a   1.000
_cell.length_b   1.000
_cell.length_c   1.000
_cell.angle_alpha   90.00
_cell.angle_beta   90.00
_cell.angle_gamma   90.00
#
_symmetry.space_group_name_H-M   'P 1'
#
loop_
_entity.id
_entity.type
_entity.pdbx_description
1 polymer ?
#
loop_
_entity_poly.entity_id
_entity_poly.type
_entity_poly.pdbx_seq_one_letter_code
_entity_poly.pdbx_strand_id
1 'polypeptide(L)'
;MATTTRKSSTTAKPSSSNRSTPRQSRRADATRDRHDVIRVVGAREHNLKDVSVELPKRQLTVFTGVSGSGKSSLVFGTIAAESQRLINETYPAFVQGFMSSQSRPDVDVLDGLTTAIIVDQERMGSDPRSTVGTATDTGTMLRILFSRLGEPQIGSPQAFSFNVASISGAGAVTVQRSGQTVKERRSFEVIGGMCPRCEGRGSVSDFDLTAIYDETKSLSEGALLVPGYSMDGWYGRIFAGSGFFDMDKPLGKFTKKELQHLLYQEPTKIKVEGINLTYEGVIGKIQKSMLSKERDAMQPHIRAFVDRAITFSVCPECDGTRLSELARSSKINGINIAEASAMQISDLAEWVRGIDDDEVAPLLDALGDTLDSFVDIGLGYLSLSRSAGSLSGGEAQRTKMIRHLGSALTDVSYVFDEPTIGLHPHDIQRMNGLLLQLRDKGNTVLVVEHKPETIAIADRVVDLGPGAGSNGGEICYQGTVDGLRSSDTVTGRHLDDRATLKEAVREAKGVLEIRGANSHNLRDVDVDIPLGVLVVITGVAGSGKSSLIDGSVAKLDGVVSVDQAPIRGSRRSNPATYTGLLDPIRKAFAKANGVKPALFSANSDGACPNCNGAGVVYTDLGVMATVATTCEVCEGKRFQAEVLEYTFGGDPGAGKSGSGNRGKNIAEVLDLSVTEAEEFFGGEPDNPARIPAAHQIVKRLADVGLGYLHLGQPLNTLSGGERQRLKLAVQLADKGSVLVLDEPTTGLHLADVEQLLGLLDDLVDSGRSVIVIEHHQAVMAHADHLIDLGPGAGHDGGRVVFQGSPAELVEQRSTLTGQHLAEYVS
;
A
#
# COMPACT_ATOMS: atom_id res chain seq x y z
N MET A 1 27.35 -53.06 -54.23
CA MET A 1 27.32 -53.36 -55.67
C MET A 1 25.94 -52.98 -56.21
N ALA A 2 25.91 -52.10 -57.22
CA ALA A 2 24.78 -51.67 -58.10
C ALA A 2 23.54 -51.08 -57.39
N THR A 3 23.21 -49.76 -57.37
CA THR A 3 22.99 -48.76 -58.44
C THR A 3 22.03 -49.29 -59.53
N THR A 4 20.87 -48.71 -59.90
CA THR A 4 20.63 -47.32 -60.34
C THR A 4 19.12 -47.05 -60.64
N THR A 5 18.67 -45.77 -60.53
CA THR A 5 17.69 -44.99 -61.37
C THR A 5 16.18 -45.34 -61.44
N ARG A 6 15.22 -44.44 -61.76
CA ARG A 6 14.89 -42.98 -61.60
C ARG A 6 13.45 -42.80 -62.16
N LYS A 7 12.63 -41.94 -61.52
CA LYS A 7 11.52 -41.03 -62.00
C LYS A 7 10.48 -41.48 -63.06
N SER A 8 9.17 -41.33 -62.82
CA SER A 8 8.31 -40.14 -63.11
C SER A 8 6.78 -40.41 -63.07
N SER A 9 6.02 -39.35 -62.76
CA SER A 9 4.56 -39.07 -62.81
C SER A 9 3.74 -39.68 -63.99
N THR A 10 2.39 -39.80 -64.02
CA THR A 10 1.32 -38.83 -63.69
C THR A 10 -0.09 -39.49 -63.81
N THR A 11 -1.03 -39.10 -62.92
CA THR A 11 -2.52 -38.95 -63.07
C THR A 11 -3.43 -40.03 -63.68
N ALA A 12 -4.41 -40.49 -62.87
CA ALA A 12 -5.86 -40.37 -63.15
C ALA A 12 -6.72 -40.63 -61.89
N LYS A 13 -7.58 -39.67 -61.52
CA LYS A 13 -8.81 -39.82 -60.69
C LYS A 13 -9.98 -40.22 -61.65
N PRO A 14 -11.22 -40.55 -61.21
CA PRO A 14 -11.82 -40.42 -59.86
C PRO A 14 -12.68 -41.63 -59.40
N SER A 15 -13.12 -41.63 -58.14
CA SER A 15 -14.42 -42.22 -57.76
C SER A 15 -15.03 -41.50 -56.57
N SER A 16 -16.27 -41.04 -56.74
CA SER A 16 -17.11 -40.42 -55.73
C SER A 16 -17.97 -41.44 -54.97
N SER A 17 -18.26 -41.07 -53.71
CA SER A 17 -19.42 -41.38 -52.87
C SER A 17 -19.29 -42.52 -51.83
N ASN A 18 -19.19 -42.14 -50.55
CA ASN A 18 -20.33 -42.30 -49.65
C ASN A 18 -20.31 -41.26 -48.51
N ARG A 19 -21.47 -40.65 -48.25
CA ARG A 19 -21.70 -39.62 -47.23
C ARG A 19 -22.06 -40.28 -45.90
N SER A 20 -21.33 -39.96 -44.84
CA SER A 20 -21.79 -40.04 -43.45
C SER A 20 -21.57 -38.68 -42.77
N THR A 21 -22.62 -38.18 -42.13
CA THR A 21 -22.88 -36.82 -41.65
C THR A 21 -21.90 -36.31 -40.56
N PRO A 22 -21.40 -35.05 -40.63
CA PRO A 22 -20.35 -34.53 -39.73
C PRO A 22 -20.90 -33.81 -38.47
N ARG A 23 -22.04 -34.26 -37.91
CA ARG A 23 -22.73 -33.51 -36.84
C ARG A 23 -22.49 -34.00 -35.40
N GLN A 24 -21.91 -35.19 -35.21
CA GLN A 24 -21.68 -35.76 -33.88
C GLN A 24 -20.24 -35.61 -33.35
N SER A 25 -19.23 -35.40 -34.19
CA SER A 25 -17.83 -35.25 -33.73
C SER A 25 -17.49 -33.87 -33.17
N ARG A 26 -18.22 -32.80 -33.54
CA ARG A 26 -17.97 -31.44 -33.01
C ARG A 26 -18.46 -31.21 -31.58
N ARG A 27 -19.36 -32.04 -31.05
CA ARG A 27 -19.86 -31.88 -29.66
C ARG A 27 -18.92 -32.48 -28.60
N ALA A 28 -18.02 -33.38 -28.99
CA ALA A 28 -17.09 -34.01 -28.05
C ALA A 28 -15.80 -33.18 -27.81
N ASP A 29 -15.35 -32.38 -28.80
CA ASP A 29 -14.20 -31.47 -28.62
C ASP A 29 -14.57 -30.23 -27.78
N ALA A 30 -15.77 -29.67 -27.95
CA ALA A 30 -16.22 -28.50 -27.19
C ALA A 30 -16.36 -28.73 -25.67
N THR A 31 -16.37 -29.99 -25.21
CA THR A 31 -16.43 -30.34 -23.79
C THR A 31 -15.05 -30.50 -23.13
N ARG A 32 -13.97 -30.70 -23.92
CA ARG A 32 -12.60 -30.80 -23.39
C ARG A 32 -11.97 -29.41 -23.17
N ASP A 33 -12.30 -28.43 -24.01
CA ASP A 33 -11.83 -27.03 -23.89
C ASP A 33 -12.32 -26.29 -22.63
N ARG A 34 -13.39 -26.77 -21.97
CA ARG A 34 -13.99 -26.09 -20.82
C ARG A 34 -13.06 -25.98 -19.60
N HIS A 35 -12.10 -26.87 -19.46
CA HIS A 35 -11.17 -26.85 -18.32
C HIS A 35 -9.98 -25.91 -18.53
N ASP A 36 -9.74 -25.46 -19.77
CA ASP A 36 -8.60 -24.61 -20.13
C ASP A 36 -8.96 -23.11 -20.20
N VAL A 37 -10.18 -22.74 -19.84
CA VAL A 37 -10.65 -21.34 -19.76
C VAL A 37 -11.25 -21.03 -18.39
N ILE A 38 -11.15 -19.79 -17.95
CA ILE A 38 -11.95 -19.19 -16.89
C ILE A 38 -13.08 -18.43 -17.57
N ARG A 39 -14.33 -18.75 -17.24
CA ARG A 39 -15.51 -18.17 -17.89
C ARG A 39 -16.32 -17.37 -16.89
N VAL A 40 -16.53 -16.10 -17.22
CA VAL A 40 -17.38 -15.17 -16.48
C VAL A 40 -18.58 -14.84 -17.38
N VAL A 41 -19.80 -14.97 -16.85
CA VAL A 41 -21.03 -14.62 -17.58
C VAL A 41 -21.92 -13.78 -16.66
N GLY A 42 -22.33 -12.62 -17.16
CA GLY A 42 -23.27 -11.73 -16.47
C GLY A 42 -22.72 -11.16 -15.16
N ALA A 43 -21.46 -10.72 -15.13
CA ALA A 43 -20.89 -10.07 -13.95
C ALA A 43 -21.45 -8.64 -13.78
N ARG A 44 -21.92 -8.33 -12.58
CA ARG A 44 -22.55 -7.06 -12.18
C ARG A 44 -21.97 -6.48 -10.90
N GLU A 45 -20.83 -6.99 -10.45
CA GLU A 45 -20.14 -6.48 -9.27
C GLU A 45 -19.79 -4.99 -9.44
N HIS A 46 -20.19 -4.17 -8.45
CA HIS A 46 -20.08 -2.70 -8.47
C HIS A 46 -20.72 -2.02 -9.69
N ASN A 47 -19.91 -1.57 -10.65
CA ASN A 47 -20.34 -0.83 -11.83
C ASN A 47 -20.34 -1.67 -13.12
N LEU A 48 -20.05 -2.97 -13.04
CA LEU A 48 -20.07 -3.87 -14.20
C LEU A 48 -21.50 -3.99 -14.77
N LYS A 49 -21.62 -3.92 -16.09
CA LYS A 49 -22.90 -3.96 -16.82
C LYS A 49 -23.11 -5.29 -17.51
N ASP A 50 -23.41 -6.33 -16.71
CA ASP A 50 -23.72 -7.68 -17.20
C ASP A 50 -22.61 -8.28 -18.08
N VAL A 51 -21.36 -8.11 -17.61
CA VAL A 51 -20.16 -8.40 -18.38
C VAL A 51 -19.91 -9.90 -18.52
N SER A 52 -19.57 -10.35 -19.72
CA SER A 52 -19.20 -11.75 -20.00
C SER A 52 -17.85 -11.83 -20.69
N VAL A 53 -16.94 -12.66 -20.19
CA VAL A 53 -15.58 -12.84 -20.72
C VAL A 53 -15.09 -14.28 -20.56
N GLU A 54 -14.32 -14.75 -21.55
CA GLU A 54 -13.62 -16.04 -21.51
C GLU A 54 -12.11 -15.82 -21.52
N LEU A 55 -11.42 -16.28 -20.48
CA LEU A 55 -9.99 -16.06 -20.27
C LEU A 55 -9.24 -17.39 -20.40
N PRO A 56 -8.33 -17.54 -21.37
CA PRO A 56 -7.49 -18.74 -21.46
C PRO A 56 -6.59 -18.89 -20.23
N LYS A 57 -6.49 -20.12 -19.71
CA LYS A 57 -5.54 -20.45 -18.66
C LYS A 57 -4.11 -20.54 -19.21
N ARG A 58 -3.14 -20.47 -18.29
CA ARG A 58 -1.70 -20.57 -18.60
C ARG A 58 -1.22 -19.51 -19.60
N GLN A 59 -1.89 -18.36 -19.59
CA GLN A 59 -1.57 -17.19 -20.39
C GLN A 59 -1.47 -15.97 -19.47
N LEU A 60 -0.74 -14.97 -19.95
CA LEU A 60 -0.71 -13.63 -19.38
C LEU A 60 -1.84 -12.80 -20.00
N THR A 61 -2.87 -12.50 -19.21
CA THR A 61 -3.96 -11.60 -19.60
C THR A 61 -3.83 -10.27 -18.89
N VAL A 62 -3.76 -9.17 -19.65
CA VAL A 62 -3.76 -7.81 -19.12
C VAL A 62 -5.15 -7.20 -19.24
N PHE A 63 -5.65 -6.63 -18.15
CA PHE A 63 -6.89 -5.89 -18.05
C PHE A 63 -6.55 -4.41 -18.03
N THR A 64 -7.00 -3.67 -19.03
CA THR A 64 -6.67 -2.25 -19.22
C THR A 64 -7.93 -1.40 -19.41
N GLY A 65 -7.75 -0.07 -19.48
CA GLY A 65 -8.82 0.91 -19.54
C GLY A 65 -8.71 2.01 -18.49
N VAL A 66 -9.54 3.05 -18.59
CA VAL A 66 -9.47 4.25 -17.72
C VAL A 66 -9.70 3.92 -16.23
N SER A 67 -9.19 4.77 -15.32
CA SER A 67 -9.43 4.57 -13.88
C SER A 67 -10.93 4.53 -13.58
N GLY A 68 -11.37 3.63 -12.71
CA GLY A 68 -12.80 3.44 -12.41
C GLY A 68 -13.62 2.73 -13.52
N SER A 69 -13.01 2.22 -14.59
CA SER A 69 -13.74 1.52 -15.66
C SER A 69 -14.32 0.15 -15.29
N GLY A 70 -13.97 -0.40 -14.12
CA GLY A 70 -14.46 -1.70 -13.63
C GLY A 70 -13.44 -2.85 -13.68
N LYS A 71 -12.18 -2.59 -14.08
CA LYS A 71 -11.10 -3.60 -14.14
C LYS A 71 -10.98 -4.39 -12.83
N SER A 72 -10.82 -3.68 -11.72
CA SER A 72 -10.64 -4.30 -10.40
C SER A 72 -11.92 -5.00 -9.91
N SER A 73 -13.10 -4.49 -10.28
CA SER A 73 -14.39 -5.16 -9.99
C SER A 73 -14.48 -6.53 -10.66
N LEU A 74 -14.02 -6.63 -11.91
CA LEU A 74 -14.02 -7.90 -12.65
C LEU A 74 -12.94 -8.86 -12.12
N VAL A 75 -11.71 -8.37 -11.96
CA VAL A 75 -10.56 -9.22 -11.64
C VAL A 75 -10.52 -9.60 -10.16
N PHE A 76 -10.62 -8.62 -9.26
CA PHE A 76 -10.54 -8.86 -7.82
C PHE A 76 -11.91 -9.10 -7.21
N GLY A 77 -12.88 -8.22 -7.50
CA GLY A 77 -14.23 -8.28 -6.94
C GLY A 77 -15.05 -9.50 -7.39
N THR A 78 -14.73 -10.06 -8.56
CA THR A 78 -15.46 -11.20 -9.12
C THR A 78 -14.58 -12.47 -9.16
N ILE A 79 -13.54 -12.50 -9.99
CA ILE A 79 -12.74 -13.72 -10.22
C ILE A 79 -11.97 -14.15 -8.97
N ALA A 80 -11.15 -13.26 -8.40
CA ALA A 80 -10.32 -13.60 -7.24
C ALA A 80 -11.16 -13.81 -5.98
N ALA A 81 -12.18 -12.98 -5.75
CA ALA A 81 -13.11 -13.10 -4.64
C ALA A 81 -13.84 -14.45 -4.63
N GLU A 82 -14.39 -14.90 -5.77
CA GLU A 82 -15.04 -16.21 -5.82
C GLU A 82 -14.04 -17.36 -5.61
N SER A 83 -12.84 -17.26 -6.18
CA SER A 83 -11.80 -18.28 -5.93
C SER A 83 -11.46 -18.38 -4.44
N GLN A 84 -11.25 -17.24 -3.76
CA GLN A 84 -10.95 -17.22 -2.34
C GLN A 84 -12.12 -17.74 -1.49
N ARG A 85 -13.36 -17.41 -1.86
CA ARG A 85 -14.57 -17.92 -1.21
C ARG A 85 -14.66 -19.44 -1.31
N LEU A 86 -14.42 -20.01 -2.49
CA LEU A 86 -14.41 -21.46 -2.70
C LEU A 86 -13.30 -22.16 -1.91
N ILE A 87 -12.11 -21.57 -1.83
CA ILE A 87 -11.01 -22.08 -0.98
C ILE A 87 -11.43 -22.04 0.50
N ASN A 88 -12.05 -20.95 0.92
CA ASN A 88 -12.50 -20.77 2.29
C ASN A 88 -13.53 -21.85 2.70
N GLU A 89 -14.38 -22.28 1.77
CA GLU A 89 -15.32 -23.40 1.96
C GLU A 89 -14.66 -24.78 2.08
N THR A 90 -13.36 -24.91 1.78
CA THR A 90 -12.61 -26.15 1.99
C THR A 90 -12.04 -26.29 3.40
N TYR A 91 -12.01 -25.21 4.20
CA TYR A 91 -11.55 -25.28 5.60
C TYR A 91 -12.51 -26.10 6.47
N PRO A 92 -12.03 -26.68 7.59
CA PRO A 92 -12.90 -27.39 8.53
C PRO A 92 -14.02 -26.50 9.05
N ALA A 93 -15.21 -27.08 9.29
CA ALA A 93 -16.39 -26.35 9.80
C ALA A 93 -16.12 -25.56 11.08
N PHE A 94 -15.18 -26.02 11.93
CA PHE A 94 -14.70 -25.27 13.09
C PHE A 94 -14.12 -23.91 12.68
N VAL A 95 -13.23 -23.88 11.69
CA VAL A 95 -12.62 -22.66 11.18
C VAL A 95 -13.68 -21.81 10.49
N GLN A 96 -14.52 -22.41 9.64
CA GLN A 96 -15.61 -21.72 8.95
C GLN A 96 -16.58 -21.02 9.91
N GLY A 97 -16.83 -21.59 11.10
CA GLY A 97 -17.66 -20.95 12.13
C GLY A 97 -17.09 -19.63 12.68
N PHE A 98 -15.79 -19.38 12.50
CA PHE A 98 -15.13 -18.11 12.79
C PHE A 98 -14.90 -17.25 11.55
N MET A 99 -15.17 -17.76 10.35
CA MET A 99 -15.02 -17.03 9.10
C MET A 99 -16.31 -16.22 8.83
N SER A 100 -16.16 -15.01 8.31
CA SER A 100 -17.30 -14.25 7.82
C SER A 100 -17.92 -14.97 6.63
N SER A 101 -19.26 -14.98 6.55
CA SER A 101 -19.94 -15.35 5.33
C SER A 101 -19.60 -14.29 4.28
N GLN A 102 -18.61 -14.56 3.43
CA GLN A 102 -18.30 -13.71 2.29
C GLN A 102 -19.52 -13.70 1.37
N SER A 103 -20.02 -12.50 1.02
CA SER A 103 -21.06 -12.36 0.01
C SER A 103 -20.55 -12.95 -1.30
N ARG A 104 -21.40 -13.72 -1.97
CA ARG A 104 -21.08 -14.21 -3.30
C ARG A 104 -21.04 -13.02 -4.27
N PRO A 105 -20.03 -12.90 -5.15
CA PRO A 105 -20.02 -11.86 -6.17
C PRO A 105 -21.28 -11.92 -7.03
N ASP A 106 -21.77 -10.77 -7.50
CA ASP A 106 -22.93 -10.73 -8.41
C ASP A 106 -22.52 -11.15 -9.82
N VAL A 107 -22.69 -12.43 -10.12
CA VAL A 107 -22.37 -13.06 -11.41
C VAL A 107 -23.30 -14.24 -11.67
N ASP A 108 -23.76 -14.41 -12.91
CA ASP A 108 -24.67 -15.52 -13.28
C ASP A 108 -23.93 -16.85 -13.36
N VAL A 109 -22.79 -16.88 -14.06
CA VAL A 109 -21.95 -18.07 -14.18
C VAL A 109 -20.50 -17.69 -14.02
N LEU A 110 -19.80 -18.39 -13.12
CA LEU A 110 -18.37 -18.33 -12.98
C LEU A 110 -17.82 -19.76 -12.88
N ASP A 111 -17.11 -20.20 -13.92
CA ASP A 111 -16.55 -21.55 -14.01
C ASP A 111 -15.09 -21.55 -14.46
N GLY A 112 -14.43 -22.69 -14.30
CA GLY A 112 -13.02 -22.86 -14.67
C GLY A 112 -12.02 -22.19 -13.73
N LEU A 113 -12.44 -21.67 -12.56
CA LEU A 113 -11.52 -21.07 -11.58
C LEU A 113 -10.45 -22.06 -11.10
N THR A 114 -9.22 -21.55 -11.00
CA THR A 114 -8.09 -22.15 -10.26
C THR A 114 -7.85 -21.37 -8.99
N THR A 115 -7.09 -21.92 -8.05
CA THR A 115 -6.70 -21.21 -6.82
C THR A 115 -6.09 -19.86 -7.17
N ALA A 116 -6.68 -18.76 -6.69
CA ALA A 116 -6.19 -17.42 -6.91
C ALA A 116 -5.21 -17.02 -5.79
N ILE A 117 -4.06 -16.48 -6.18
CA ILE A 117 -3.13 -15.78 -5.30
C ILE A 117 -3.17 -14.31 -5.69
N ILE A 118 -3.68 -13.49 -4.77
CA ILE A 118 -3.77 -12.04 -4.94
C ILE A 118 -2.42 -11.42 -4.54
N VAL A 119 -1.84 -10.64 -5.43
CA VAL A 119 -0.59 -9.91 -5.22
C VAL A 119 -0.85 -8.41 -5.39
N ASP A 120 -1.42 -7.83 -4.33
CA ASP A 120 -1.73 -6.42 -4.23
C ASP A 120 -0.58 -5.58 -3.65
N GLN A 121 -0.76 -4.26 -3.69
CA GLN A 121 0.13 -3.26 -3.11
C GLN A 121 -0.15 -3.00 -1.62
N GLU A 122 -1.02 -3.79 -0.98
CA GLU A 122 -1.27 -3.61 0.44
C GLU A 122 0.03 -3.81 1.21
N ARG A 123 0.30 -2.88 2.13
CA ARG A 123 1.51 -2.92 2.96
C ARG A 123 1.59 -4.27 3.67
N MET A 124 2.80 -4.82 3.72
CA MET A 124 3.04 -6.00 4.55
C MET A 124 2.70 -5.66 6.01
N GLY A 125 2.15 -6.65 6.73
CA GLY A 125 1.74 -6.48 8.12
C GLY A 125 2.84 -5.84 8.96
N SER A 126 2.48 -4.83 9.74
CA SER A 126 3.41 -3.99 10.50
C SER A 126 3.90 -4.65 11.79
N ASP A 127 3.93 -5.98 11.87
CA ASP A 127 4.50 -6.66 13.03
C ASP A 127 5.97 -6.23 13.18
N PRO A 128 6.38 -5.68 14.34
CA PRO A 128 7.77 -5.27 14.57
C PRO A 128 8.81 -6.38 14.33
N ARG A 129 8.39 -7.64 14.42
CA ARG A 129 9.21 -8.83 14.16
C ARG A 129 9.13 -9.35 12.72
N SER A 130 8.41 -8.69 11.83
CA SER A 130 8.38 -9.01 10.40
C SER A 130 9.49 -8.25 9.65
N THR A 131 10.36 -8.98 8.96
CA THR A 131 11.40 -8.45 8.07
C THR A 131 11.29 -9.01 6.66
N VAL A 132 12.02 -8.43 5.71
CA VAL A 132 12.15 -8.97 4.34
C VAL A 132 12.57 -10.45 4.38
N GLY A 133 13.52 -10.79 5.25
CA GLY A 133 13.99 -12.16 5.43
C GLY A 133 12.94 -13.14 5.96
N THR A 134 12.06 -12.71 6.87
CA THR A 134 10.96 -13.57 7.34
C THR A 134 9.83 -13.68 6.33
N ALA A 135 9.57 -12.63 5.57
CA ALA A 135 8.51 -12.59 4.57
C ALA A 135 8.76 -13.53 3.38
N THR A 136 10.03 -13.79 3.07
CA THR A 136 10.47 -14.53 1.88
C THR A 136 11.08 -15.89 2.20
N ASP A 137 11.06 -16.32 3.46
CA ASP A 137 11.71 -17.53 3.97
C ASP A 137 13.24 -17.61 3.80
N THR A 138 13.88 -16.62 3.16
CA THR A 138 15.35 -16.49 3.08
C THR A 138 16.00 -16.44 4.46
N GLY A 139 15.37 -15.78 5.43
CA GLY A 139 15.82 -15.77 6.82
C GLY A 139 15.72 -17.15 7.48
N THR A 140 14.83 -18.03 7.03
CA THR A 140 14.78 -19.43 7.47
C THR A 140 15.94 -20.23 6.87
N MET A 141 16.21 -20.05 5.58
CA MET A 141 17.31 -20.71 4.89
C MET A 141 18.67 -20.33 5.49
N LEU A 142 18.89 -19.04 5.78
CA LEU A 142 20.10 -18.56 6.48
C LEU A 142 20.25 -19.20 7.87
N ARG A 143 19.17 -19.31 8.65
CA ARG A 143 19.24 -19.97 9.97
C ARG A 143 19.61 -21.45 9.86
N ILE A 144 19.15 -22.14 8.83
CA ILE A 144 19.55 -23.52 8.56
C ILE A 144 21.04 -23.58 8.21
N LEU A 145 21.50 -22.69 7.31
CA LEU A 145 22.91 -22.61 6.91
C LEU A 145 23.83 -22.38 8.12
N PHE A 146 23.53 -21.37 8.95
CA PHE A 146 24.30 -21.07 10.16
C PHE A 146 24.26 -22.19 11.22
N SER A 147 23.15 -22.94 11.31
CA SER A 147 23.09 -24.10 12.22
C SER A 147 24.00 -25.27 11.80
N ARG A 148 24.33 -25.35 10.50
CA ARG A 148 25.17 -26.41 9.93
C ARG A 148 26.64 -26.01 9.90
N LEU A 149 26.94 -24.81 9.39
CA LEU A 149 28.31 -24.39 9.10
C LEU A 149 28.87 -23.36 10.10
N GLY A 150 28.05 -22.78 10.97
CA GLY A 150 28.48 -21.72 11.86
C GLY A 150 29.45 -22.18 12.94
N GLU A 151 30.56 -21.46 13.09
CA GLU A 151 31.56 -21.69 14.13
C GLU A 151 31.61 -20.51 15.15
N PRO A 152 31.47 -20.77 16.47
CA PRO A 152 31.13 -22.06 17.08
C PRO A 152 29.71 -22.52 16.73
N GLN A 153 29.49 -23.83 16.78
CA GLN A 153 28.16 -24.41 16.58
C GLN A 153 27.34 -24.25 17.88
N ILE A 154 26.27 -23.46 17.83
CA ILE A 154 25.48 -23.07 19.02
C ILE A 154 24.12 -23.78 19.13
N GLY A 155 23.72 -24.56 18.12
CA GLY A 155 22.51 -25.37 18.17
C GLY A 155 21.72 -25.39 16.87
N SER A 156 20.42 -25.70 17.00
CA SER A 156 19.48 -25.80 15.87
C SER A 156 19.18 -24.44 15.21
N PRO A 157 18.47 -24.38 14.08
CA PRO A 157 18.03 -23.12 13.47
C PRO A 157 17.25 -22.17 14.41
N GLN A 158 16.66 -22.71 15.49
CA GLN A 158 15.99 -21.90 16.52
C GLN A 158 16.97 -21.02 17.31
N ALA A 159 18.22 -21.46 17.50
CA ALA A 159 19.27 -20.70 18.18
C ALA A 159 19.67 -19.43 17.40
N PHE A 160 19.30 -19.34 16.12
CA PHE A 160 19.53 -18.21 15.23
C PHE A 160 18.24 -17.42 14.94
N SER A 161 17.13 -17.73 15.61
CA SER A 161 15.85 -17.06 15.41
C SER A 161 15.63 -15.96 16.43
N PHE A 162 15.48 -14.71 15.97
CA PHE A 162 15.07 -13.61 16.84
C PHE A 162 13.60 -13.72 17.33
N ASN A 163 12.83 -14.69 16.81
CA ASN A 163 11.45 -14.97 17.23
C ASN A 163 11.35 -16.05 18.31
N VAL A 164 12.47 -16.71 18.68
CA VAL A 164 12.50 -17.78 19.67
C VAL A 164 13.33 -17.35 20.87
N ALA A 165 12.69 -17.27 22.05
CA ALA A 165 13.37 -17.01 23.30
C ALA A 165 14.08 -18.27 23.82
N SER A 166 15.24 -18.10 24.44
CA SER A 166 15.88 -19.18 25.18
C SER A 166 15.08 -19.52 26.42
N ILE A 167 14.79 -20.80 26.63
CA ILE A 167 14.09 -21.29 27.82
C ILE A 167 14.87 -22.44 28.46
N SER A 168 14.98 -22.44 29.79
CA SER A 168 15.56 -23.54 30.54
C SER A 168 14.68 -23.88 31.73
N GLY A 169 14.63 -25.16 32.08
CA GLY A 169 13.83 -25.66 33.20
C GLY A 169 14.40 -26.95 33.74
N ALA A 170 14.25 -27.20 35.04
CA ALA A 170 14.66 -28.45 35.67
C ALA A 170 13.59 -28.96 36.63
N GLY A 171 13.23 -30.24 36.51
CA GLY A 171 12.19 -30.88 37.30
C GLY A 171 12.48 -32.36 37.58
N ALA A 172 11.84 -32.90 38.62
CA ALA A 172 11.94 -34.33 38.93
C ALA A 172 10.98 -35.12 38.01
N VAL A 173 11.54 -35.96 37.15
CA VAL A 173 10.81 -36.91 36.32
C VAL A 173 10.82 -38.26 37.01
N THR A 174 9.63 -38.80 37.27
CA THR A 174 9.48 -40.14 37.85
C THR A 174 9.31 -41.14 36.72
N VAL A 175 10.29 -42.03 36.53
CA VAL A 175 10.23 -43.07 35.49
C VAL A 175 10.04 -44.42 36.17
N GLN A 176 9.00 -45.16 35.76
CA GLN A 176 8.83 -46.55 36.16
C GLN A 176 9.39 -47.48 35.08
N ARG A 177 10.41 -48.26 35.44
CA ARG A 177 10.93 -49.36 34.61
C ARG A 177 11.04 -50.62 35.48
N SER A 178 10.53 -51.73 34.97
CA SER A 178 10.64 -53.06 35.61
C SER A 178 10.25 -53.11 37.09
N GLY A 179 9.16 -52.40 37.47
CA GLY A 179 8.67 -52.37 38.85
C GLY A 179 9.46 -51.47 39.82
N GLN A 180 10.53 -50.82 39.38
CA GLN A 180 11.26 -49.81 40.14
C GLN A 180 10.86 -48.39 39.72
N THR A 181 10.60 -47.54 40.72
CA THR A 181 10.30 -46.12 40.54
C THR A 181 11.56 -45.32 40.80
N VAL A 182 12.16 -44.76 39.74
CA VAL A 182 13.36 -43.91 39.86
C VAL A 182 12.93 -42.46 39.65
N LYS A 183 13.24 -41.60 40.64
CA LYS A 183 13.08 -40.15 40.52
C LYS A 183 14.40 -39.56 40.03
N GLU A 184 14.43 -39.09 38.79
CA GLU A 184 15.58 -38.40 38.22
C GLU A 184 15.26 -36.91 38.03
N ARG A 185 16.21 -36.03 38.39
CA ARG A 185 16.12 -34.62 38.01
C ARG A 185 16.54 -34.51 36.55
N ARG A 186 15.64 -34.10 35.67
CA ARG A 186 15.95 -33.75 34.29
C ARG A 186 15.88 -32.25 34.10
N SER A 187 16.91 -31.70 33.48
CA SER A 187 16.90 -30.34 32.92
C SER A 187 16.62 -30.41 31.43
N PHE A 188 15.91 -29.42 30.91
CA PHE A 188 15.82 -29.15 29.48
C PHE A 188 16.24 -27.70 29.24
N GLU A 189 16.89 -27.47 28.11
CA GLU A 189 17.28 -26.14 27.65
C GLU A 189 16.98 -26.08 26.15
N VAL A 190 16.24 -25.06 25.74
CA VAL A 190 16.01 -24.72 24.34
C VAL A 190 16.71 -23.39 24.13
N ILE A 191 17.74 -23.41 23.29
CA ILE A 191 18.52 -22.22 22.95
C ILE A 191 17.79 -21.50 21.83
N GLY A 192 17.38 -20.26 22.10
CA GLY A 192 16.77 -19.34 21.15
C GLY A 192 17.72 -18.20 20.75
N GLY A 193 17.48 -17.63 19.58
CA GLY A 193 18.28 -16.51 19.07
C GLY A 193 17.79 -15.13 19.51
N MET A 194 16.65 -15.01 20.20
CA MET A 194 16.06 -13.72 20.58
C MET A 194 16.93 -12.92 21.55
N CYS A 195 17.20 -11.65 21.23
CA CYS A 195 17.76 -10.71 22.20
C CYS A 195 16.77 -10.53 23.38
N PRO A 196 17.20 -10.78 24.63
CA PRO A 196 16.30 -10.76 25.79
C PRO A 196 15.80 -9.35 26.13
N ARG A 197 16.58 -8.29 25.88
CA ARG A 197 16.18 -6.92 26.21
C ARG A 197 15.11 -6.31 25.30
N CYS A 198 15.21 -6.53 23.99
CA CYS A 198 14.22 -6.01 23.04
C CYS A 198 13.19 -7.06 22.62
N GLU A 199 13.31 -8.30 23.13
CA GLU A 199 12.49 -9.45 22.75
C GLU A 199 12.43 -9.65 21.21
N GLY A 200 13.57 -9.50 20.54
CA GLY A 200 13.65 -9.68 19.08
C GLY A 200 13.09 -8.54 18.24
N ARG A 201 12.74 -7.39 18.84
CA ARG A 201 12.27 -6.21 18.09
C ARG A 201 13.41 -5.39 17.48
N GLY A 202 14.60 -5.44 18.06
CA GLY A 202 15.76 -4.64 17.63
C GLY A 202 15.72 -3.19 18.11
N SER A 203 14.55 -2.62 18.34
CA SER A 203 14.36 -1.35 19.04
C SER A 203 13.86 -1.57 20.46
N VAL A 204 14.24 -0.69 21.37
CA VAL A 204 13.57 -0.54 22.67
C VAL A 204 12.74 0.74 22.64
N SER A 205 11.53 0.67 23.17
CA SER A 205 10.76 1.87 23.47
C SER A 205 11.38 2.48 24.72
N ASP A 206 12.14 3.55 24.53
CA ASP A 206 12.58 4.37 25.63
C ASP A 206 11.57 5.51 25.81
N PHE A 207 11.46 5.98 27.04
CA PHE A 207 10.56 7.07 27.37
C PHE A 207 11.37 8.35 27.45
N ASP A 208 11.00 9.35 26.65
CA ASP A 208 11.47 10.71 26.89
C ASP A 208 10.79 11.23 28.16
N LEU A 209 11.52 11.16 29.27
CA LEU A 209 11.03 11.59 30.57
C LEU A 209 10.64 13.07 30.58
N THR A 210 11.26 13.92 29.76
CA THR A 210 10.93 15.34 29.65
C THR A 210 9.55 15.57 29.03
N ALA A 211 9.08 14.62 28.24
CA ALA A 211 7.73 14.61 27.68
C ALA A 211 6.69 13.97 28.62
N ILE A 212 7.13 13.23 29.64
CA ILE A 212 6.26 12.61 30.66
C ILE A 212 6.03 13.55 31.84
N TYR A 213 7.08 14.23 32.32
CA TYR A 213 6.97 15.13 33.45
C TYR A 213 7.89 16.34 33.35
N ASP A 214 7.45 17.45 33.94
CA ASP A 214 8.20 18.68 34.14
C ASP A 214 8.95 18.62 35.47
N GLU A 215 10.28 18.49 35.43
CA GLU A 215 11.10 18.36 36.64
C GLU A 215 11.14 19.61 37.52
N THR A 216 10.76 20.77 36.95
CA THR A 216 10.77 22.05 37.67
C THR A 216 9.55 22.23 38.57
N LYS A 217 8.49 21.44 38.34
CA LYS A 217 7.21 21.52 39.07
C LYS A 217 7.05 20.39 40.06
N SER A 218 6.18 20.60 41.04
CA SER A 218 5.72 19.58 41.98
C SER A 218 4.51 18.79 41.44
N LEU A 219 4.14 17.68 42.09
CA LEU A 219 2.94 16.94 41.69
C LEU A 219 1.68 17.81 41.89
N SER A 220 1.58 18.61 42.94
CA SER A 220 0.46 19.55 43.17
C SER A 220 0.29 20.56 42.02
N GLU A 221 1.39 21.02 41.43
CA GLU A 221 1.41 21.99 40.33
C GLU A 221 1.18 21.36 38.95
N GLY A 222 0.89 20.06 38.88
CA GLY A 222 0.63 19.37 37.63
C GLY A 222 1.89 19.03 36.85
N ALA A 223 2.93 18.54 37.51
CA ALA A 223 4.18 18.15 36.85
C ALA A 223 4.03 17.02 35.82
N LEU A 224 3.00 16.17 35.87
CA LEU A 224 2.79 15.11 34.87
C LEU A 224 2.15 15.68 33.60
N LEU A 225 2.85 15.56 32.47
CA LEU A 225 2.44 16.06 31.15
C LEU A 225 1.61 15.03 30.34
N VAL A 226 1.22 13.93 30.98
CA VAL A 226 0.50 12.81 30.37
C VAL A 226 -0.99 13.13 30.23
N PRO A 227 -1.59 13.00 29.03
CA PRO A 227 -3.02 13.24 28.83
C PRO A 227 -3.89 12.40 29.78
N GLY A 228 -4.84 13.06 30.47
CA GLY A 228 -5.74 12.43 31.43
C GLY A 228 -5.22 12.33 32.87
N TYR A 229 -3.97 12.70 33.13
CA TYR A 229 -3.44 12.86 34.49
C TYR A 229 -3.71 14.30 34.97
N SER A 230 -4.77 14.46 35.76
CA SER A 230 -5.08 15.72 36.45
C SER A 230 -4.96 15.53 37.96
N MET A 231 -4.32 16.50 38.61
CA MET A 231 -4.06 16.52 40.05
C MET A 231 -5.26 17.03 40.85
N ASP A 232 -6.16 17.76 40.19
CA ASP A 232 -7.48 18.10 40.72
C ASP A 232 -8.47 16.91 40.66
N GLY A 233 -8.09 15.86 39.93
CA GLY A 233 -8.91 14.68 39.68
C GLY A 233 -8.64 13.51 40.64
N TRP A 234 -9.04 12.32 40.20
CA TRP A 234 -8.85 11.07 40.95
C TRP A 234 -7.37 10.71 41.15
N TYR A 235 -6.50 11.06 40.19
CA TYR A 235 -5.07 10.75 40.27
C TYR A 235 -4.33 11.54 41.34
N GLY A 236 -4.64 12.83 41.52
CA GLY A 236 -4.04 13.62 42.60
C GLY A 236 -4.37 13.08 43.98
N ARG A 237 -5.63 12.64 44.19
CA ARG A 237 -6.04 11.96 45.43
C ARG A 237 -5.29 10.65 45.66
N ILE A 238 -5.06 9.86 44.61
CA ILE A 238 -4.26 8.63 44.70
C ILE A 238 -2.81 8.95 45.08
N PHE A 239 -2.17 9.92 44.41
CA PHE A 239 -0.77 10.25 44.69
C PHE A 239 -0.59 10.78 46.11
N ALA A 240 -1.44 11.72 46.54
CA ALA A 240 -1.42 12.24 47.91
C ALA A 240 -1.73 11.16 48.96
N GLY A 241 -2.70 10.28 48.69
CA GLY A 241 -3.11 9.21 49.61
C GLY A 241 -2.22 7.97 49.61
N SER A 242 -1.28 7.85 48.66
CA SER A 242 -0.38 6.69 48.55
C SER A 242 0.66 6.61 49.65
N GLY A 243 1.01 7.76 50.25
CA GLY A 243 2.10 7.88 51.23
C GLY A 243 3.49 7.76 50.62
N PHE A 244 3.63 7.73 49.29
CA PHE A 244 4.92 7.60 48.61
C PHE A 244 5.60 8.93 48.27
N PHE A 245 4.85 10.04 48.24
CA PHE A 245 5.32 11.31 47.70
C PHE A 245 4.98 12.48 48.63
N ASP A 246 5.87 13.46 48.67
CA ASP A 246 5.56 14.83 49.07
C ASP A 246 5.04 15.57 47.83
N MET A 247 3.78 16.01 47.87
CA MET A 247 3.08 16.54 46.69
C MET A 247 3.59 17.92 46.26
N ASP A 248 4.19 18.70 47.18
CA ASP A 248 4.66 20.07 46.93
C ASP A 248 6.16 20.13 46.63
N LYS A 249 6.84 18.99 46.68
CA LYS A 249 8.24 18.86 46.31
C LYS A 249 8.38 18.81 44.78
N PRO A 250 9.24 19.64 44.17
CA PRO A 250 9.52 19.54 42.73
C PRO A 250 10.12 18.19 42.35
N LEU A 251 9.70 17.61 41.20
CA LEU A 251 10.12 16.27 40.80
C LEU A 251 11.63 16.15 40.59
N GLY A 252 12.32 17.21 40.15
CA GLY A 252 13.78 17.22 40.03
C GLY A 252 14.53 17.02 41.36
N LYS A 253 13.85 17.18 42.50
CA LYS A 253 14.40 16.92 43.84
C LYS A 253 13.99 15.56 44.41
N PHE A 254 13.21 14.76 43.68
CA PHE A 254 12.79 13.44 44.13
C PHE A 254 14.02 12.54 44.31
N THR A 255 13.98 11.71 45.35
CA THR A 255 14.95 10.64 45.53
C THR A 255 14.76 9.58 44.46
N LYS A 256 15.79 8.77 44.16
CA LYS A 256 15.68 7.65 43.22
C LYS A 256 14.53 6.69 43.56
N LYS A 257 14.23 6.52 44.85
CA LYS A 257 13.12 5.66 45.31
C LYS A 257 11.75 6.29 45.05
N GLU A 258 11.59 7.59 45.31
CA GLU A 258 10.37 8.33 44.98
C GLU A 258 10.14 8.31 43.46
N LEU A 259 11.17 8.58 42.65
CA LEU A 259 11.04 8.54 41.20
C LEU A 259 10.71 7.13 40.67
N GLN A 260 11.32 6.09 41.26
CA GLN A 260 11.01 4.69 40.94
C GLN A 260 9.55 4.35 41.26
N HIS A 261 9.05 4.77 42.43
CA HIS A 261 7.64 4.57 42.80
C HIS A 261 6.69 5.31 41.85
N LEU A 262 7.04 6.54 41.44
CA LEU A 262 6.21 7.32 40.54
C LEU A 262 6.13 6.70 39.13
N LEU A 263 7.27 6.29 38.58
CA LEU A 263 7.37 5.90 37.18
C LEU A 263 7.15 4.39 36.95
N TYR A 264 7.71 3.52 37.79
CA TYR A 264 7.90 2.10 37.48
C TYR A 264 7.36 1.13 38.56
N GLN A 265 6.59 1.62 39.54
CA GLN A 265 6.07 0.76 40.60
C GLN A 265 5.20 -0.39 40.05
N GLU A 266 5.48 -1.61 40.49
CA GLU A 266 4.65 -2.77 40.19
C GLU A 266 3.24 -2.64 40.81
N PRO A 267 2.19 -3.25 40.21
CA PRO A 267 0.83 -3.19 40.71
C PRO A 267 0.71 -3.58 42.19
N THR A 268 0.53 -2.57 43.05
CA THR A 268 0.53 -2.73 44.51
C THR A 268 -0.82 -2.28 45.08
N LYS A 269 -1.43 -3.08 45.95
CA LYS A 269 -2.70 -2.69 46.60
C LYS A 269 -2.44 -1.60 47.65
N ILE A 270 -3.13 -0.49 47.51
CA ILE A 270 -3.14 0.62 48.46
C ILE A 270 -4.57 0.96 48.88
N LYS A 271 -4.71 1.65 50.01
CA LYS A 271 -6.00 2.10 50.54
C LYS A 271 -5.99 3.63 50.63
N VAL A 272 -6.82 4.28 49.84
CA VAL A 272 -6.94 5.75 49.78
C VAL A 272 -8.38 6.12 50.09
N GLU A 273 -8.60 7.01 51.05
CA GLU A 273 -9.94 7.50 51.45
C GLU A 273 -10.96 6.37 51.73
N GLY A 274 -10.50 5.22 52.25
CA GLY A 274 -11.36 4.07 52.56
C GLY A 274 -11.59 3.09 51.41
N ILE A 275 -11.10 3.37 50.20
CA ILE A 275 -11.25 2.53 49.00
C ILE A 275 -9.97 1.73 48.75
N ASN A 276 -10.09 0.42 48.53
CA ASN A 276 -8.99 -0.44 48.11
C ASN A 276 -8.78 -0.30 46.60
N LEU A 277 -7.58 0.10 46.19
CA LEU A 277 -7.23 0.27 44.78
C LEU A 277 -5.81 -0.24 44.50
N THR A 278 -5.50 -0.51 43.24
CA THR A 278 -4.18 -0.95 42.83
C THR A 278 -3.42 0.23 42.24
N TYR A 279 -2.33 0.62 42.90
CA TYR A 279 -1.39 1.62 42.43
C TYR A 279 -0.38 0.98 41.48
N GLU A 280 -0.10 1.65 40.38
CA GLU A 280 0.88 1.24 39.37
C GLU A 280 1.61 2.49 38.89
N GLY A 281 2.91 2.37 38.61
CA GLY A 281 3.73 3.45 38.09
C GLY A 281 3.19 4.01 36.76
N VAL A 282 3.45 5.30 36.52
CA VAL A 282 2.95 6.03 35.34
C VAL A 282 3.35 5.35 34.03
N ILE A 283 4.59 4.87 33.91
CA ILE A 283 5.09 4.22 32.68
C ILE A 283 4.40 2.89 32.43
N GLY A 284 4.29 2.03 33.45
CA GLY A 284 3.57 0.74 33.31
C GLY A 284 2.11 0.94 32.88
N LYS A 285 1.47 2.00 33.40
CA LYS A 285 0.11 2.38 33.01
C LYS A 285 0.01 2.92 31.59
N ILE A 286 0.95 3.74 31.13
CA ILE A 286 1.03 4.21 29.73
C ILE A 286 1.20 3.00 28.79
N GLN A 287 2.11 2.08 29.11
CA GLN A 287 2.34 0.87 28.32
C GLN A 287 1.05 0.05 28.14
N LYS A 288 0.30 -0.18 29.21
CA LYS A 288 -0.95 -0.97 29.16
C LYS A 288 -2.12 -0.24 28.52
N SER A 289 -2.26 1.07 28.74
CA SER A 289 -3.47 1.81 28.35
C SER A 289 -3.36 2.54 27.02
N MET A 290 -2.16 2.97 26.65
CA MET A 290 -1.89 3.73 25.44
C MET A 290 -1.14 2.89 24.39
N LEU A 291 -0.16 2.07 24.78
CA LEU A 291 0.68 1.32 23.81
C LEU A 291 0.16 -0.06 23.43
N SER A 292 -0.92 -0.52 24.07
CA SER A 292 -1.64 -1.73 23.65
C SER A 292 -2.54 -1.50 22.43
N LYS A 293 -2.77 -0.24 22.03
CA LYS A 293 -3.60 0.13 20.88
C LYS A 293 -2.72 0.50 19.70
N GLU A 294 -3.18 0.21 18.49
CA GLU A 294 -2.50 0.65 17.27
C GLU A 294 -2.44 2.18 17.21
N ARG A 295 -1.28 2.72 16.79
CA ARG A 295 -1.03 4.17 16.66
C ARG A 295 -2.13 4.88 15.88
N ASP A 296 -2.61 4.24 14.81
CA ASP A 296 -3.61 4.83 13.93
C ASP A 296 -5.03 4.82 14.50
N ALA A 297 -5.31 3.97 15.48
CA ALA A 297 -6.58 3.92 16.20
C ALA A 297 -6.65 4.90 17.40
N MET A 298 -5.55 5.60 17.72
CA MET A 298 -5.49 6.54 18.85
C MET A 298 -6.12 7.90 18.52
N GLN A 299 -6.70 8.54 19.54
CA GLN A 299 -7.16 9.93 19.46
C GLN A 299 -5.98 10.88 19.19
N PRO A 300 -6.17 11.97 18.43
CA PRO A 300 -5.07 12.82 17.97
C PRO A 300 -4.14 13.33 19.07
N HIS A 301 -4.71 13.78 20.20
CA HIS A 301 -3.91 14.31 21.31
C HIS A 301 -3.14 13.22 22.08
N ILE A 302 -3.65 11.99 22.13
CA ILE A 302 -2.94 10.84 22.72
C ILE A 302 -1.79 10.43 21.81
N ARG A 303 -2.04 10.37 20.50
CA ARG A 303 -1.00 10.07 19.51
C ARG A 303 0.13 11.09 19.54
N ALA A 304 -0.18 12.38 19.52
CA ALA A 304 0.82 13.44 19.61
C ALA A 304 1.64 13.35 20.89
N PHE A 305 1.03 12.96 22.02
CA PHE A 305 1.76 12.66 23.24
C PHE A 305 2.67 11.44 23.09
N VAL A 306 2.16 10.31 22.56
CA VAL A 306 2.95 9.09 22.34
C VAL A 306 4.15 9.32 21.42
N ASP A 307 3.96 10.08 20.33
CA ASP A 307 5.03 10.39 19.37
C ASP A 307 6.13 11.26 19.98
N ARG A 308 5.78 12.10 20.95
CA ARG A 308 6.74 12.92 21.70
C ARG A 308 7.39 12.16 22.87
N ALA A 309 6.61 11.33 23.57
CA ALA A 309 7.03 10.69 24.81
C ALA A 309 7.74 9.35 24.62
N ILE A 310 7.68 8.76 23.43
CA ILE A 310 8.32 7.50 23.13
C ILE A 310 9.37 7.71 22.06
N THR A 311 10.62 7.59 22.47
CA THR A 311 11.75 7.49 21.56
C THR A 311 11.98 6.02 21.26
N PHE A 312 11.80 5.65 20.00
CA PHE A 312 12.26 4.35 19.54
C PHE A 312 13.77 4.46 19.34
N SER A 313 14.52 3.87 20.26
CA SER A 313 15.98 3.81 20.16
C SER A 313 16.42 2.42 19.73
N VAL A 314 17.55 2.37 19.03
CA VAL A 314 18.22 1.11 18.70
C VAL A 314 18.57 0.40 20.01
N CYS A 315 18.24 -0.89 20.11
CA CYS A 315 18.50 -1.65 21.34
C CYS A 315 20.01 -1.70 21.61
N PRO A 316 20.51 -1.20 22.76
CA PRO A 316 21.95 -1.13 23.01
C PRO A 316 22.62 -2.50 23.18
N GLU A 317 21.86 -3.54 23.52
CA GLU A 317 22.41 -4.87 23.80
C GLU A 317 22.68 -5.66 22.51
N CYS A 318 21.77 -5.56 21.55
CA CYS A 318 21.90 -6.21 20.27
C CYS A 318 22.30 -5.26 19.14
N ASP A 319 22.43 -3.96 19.41
CA ASP A 319 22.66 -2.90 18.42
C ASP A 319 21.70 -2.98 17.22
N GLY A 320 20.42 -3.20 17.50
CA GLY A 320 19.40 -3.32 16.45
C GLY A 320 19.29 -4.68 15.76
N THR A 321 20.25 -5.58 15.96
CA THR A 321 20.31 -6.88 15.25
C THR A 321 19.20 -7.86 15.63
N ARG A 322 18.44 -7.59 16.71
CA ARG A 322 17.36 -8.44 17.26
C ARG A 322 17.82 -9.76 17.88
N LEU A 323 19.11 -10.09 17.71
CA LEU A 323 19.67 -11.39 18.05
C LEU A 323 20.47 -11.34 19.36
N SER A 324 20.52 -12.47 20.05
CA SER A 324 21.31 -12.67 21.25
C SER A 324 22.82 -12.59 20.94
N GLU A 325 23.64 -12.34 21.96
CA GLU A 325 25.09 -12.37 21.83
C GLU A 325 25.59 -13.75 21.36
N LEU A 326 24.98 -14.84 21.87
CA LEU A 326 25.32 -16.20 21.46
C LEU A 326 25.05 -16.43 19.95
N ALA A 327 23.92 -15.95 19.43
CA ALA A 327 23.62 -16.06 18.00
C ALA A 327 24.64 -15.29 17.12
N ARG A 328 25.14 -14.15 17.62
CA ARG A 328 26.13 -13.30 16.92
C ARG A 328 27.57 -13.80 17.05
N SER A 329 27.85 -14.71 17.98
CA SER A 329 29.20 -15.27 18.15
C SER A 329 29.53 -16.34 17.11
N SER A 330 28.51 -17.03 16.58
CA SER A 330 28.63 -18.05 15.54
C SER A 330 28.75 -17.41 14.14
N LYS A 331 29.79 -17.80 13.39
CA LYS A 331 30.21 -17.16 12.15
C LYS A 331 30.46 -18.18 11.04
N ILE A 332 30.17 -17.78 9.80
CA ILE A 332 30.61 -18.47 8.57
C ILE A 332 31.53 -17.49 7.85
N ASN A 333 32.75 -17.90 7.50
CA ASN A 333 33.74 -17.05 6.82
C ASN A 333 33.93 -15.67 7.51
N GLY A 334 33.90 -15.65 8.84
CA GLY A 334 34.08 -14.43 9.65
C GLY A 334 32.82 -13.57 9.87
N ILE A 335 31.71 -13.90 9.20
CA ILE A 335 30.45 -13.14 9.21
C ILE A 335 29.38 -13.89 10.02
N ASN A 336 28.72 -13.21 10.95
CA ASN A 336 27.60 -13.77 11.71
C ASN A 336 26.25 -13.56 10.98
N ILE A 337 25.19 -14.24 11.44
CA ILE A 337 23.89 -14.18 10.77
C ILE A 337 23.26 -12.77 10.77
N ALA A 338 23.56 -11.95 11.80
CA ALA A 338 23.05 -10.58 11.86
C ALA A 338 23.72 -9.70 10.81
N GLU A 339 25.04 -9.83 10.65
CA GLU A 339 25.85 -9.16 9.62
C GLU A 339 25.38 -9.59 8.23
N ALA A 340 25.25 -10.90 7.97
CA ALA A 340 24.73 -11.43 6.71
C ALA A 340 23.31 -10.89 6.40
N SER A 341 22.43 -10.83 7.41
CA SER A 341 21.08 -10.30 7.23
C SER A 341 21.04 -8.78 7.00
N ALA A 342 22.09 -8.06 7.40
CA ALA A 342 22.21 -6.61 7.24
C ALA A 342 22.88 -6.19 5.93
N MET A 343 23.57 -7.11 5.25
CA MET A 343 24.12 -6.88 3.92
C MET A 343 23.04 -6.46 2.93
N GLN A 344 23.45 -5.67 1.94
CA GLN A 344 22.68 -5.51 0.72
C GLN A 344 22.51 -6.89 0.07
N ILE A 345 21.32 -7.23 -0.41
CA ILE A 345 21.00 -8.57 -0.93
C ILE A 345 21.91 -8.95 -2.11
N SER A 346 22.32 -7.98 -2.96
CA SER A 346 23.33 -8.23 -4.00
C SER A 346 24.63 -8.78 -3.42
N ASP A 347 25.12 -8.20 -2.34
CA ASP A 347 26.38 -8.56 -1.70
C ASP A 347 26.22 -9.87 -0.94
N LEU A 348 25.04 -10.09 -0.34
CA LEU A 348 24.69 -11.36 0.28
C LEU A 348 24.66 -12.50 -0.74
N ALA A 349 24.14 -12.27 -1.95
CA ALA A 349 24.15 -13.25 -3.02
C ALA A 349 25.58 -13.65 -3.41
N GLU A 350 26.47 -12.66 -3.57
CA GLU A 350 27.90 -12.91 -3.80
C GLU A 350 28.57 -13.66 -2.64
N TRP A 351 28.25 -13.29 -1.40
CA TRP A 351 28.77 -13.98 -0.22
C TRP A 351 28.32 -15.44 -0.15
N VAL A 352 27.04 -15.73 -0.42
CA VAL A 352 26.49 -17.09 -0.46
C VAL A 352 27.19 -17.92 -1.53
N ARG A 353 27.44 -17.37 -2.72
CA ARG A 353 28.20 -18.06 -3.78
C ARG A 353 29.65 -18.36 -3.40
N GLY A 354 30.21 -17.61 -2.44
CA GLY A 354 31.56 -17.85 -1.91
C GLY A 354 31.63 -18.97 -0.87
N ILE A 355 30.50 -19.57 -0.48
CA ILE A 355 30.44 -20.71 0.44
C ILE A 355 30.41 -21.98 -0.41
N ASP A 356 31.41 -22.85 -0.22
CA ASP A 356 31.52 -24.13 -0.91
C ASP A 356 31.45 -25.26 0.12
N ASP A 357 30.31 -25.96 0.16
CA ASP A 357 30.07 -27.09 1.06
C ASP A 357 29.04 -28.08 0.48
N ASP A 358 29.46 -29.33 0.30
CA ASP A 358 28.66 -30.41 -0.32
C ASP A 358 27.43 -30.80 0.52
N GLU A 359 27.45 -30.65 1.85
CA GLU A 359 26.35 -31.07 2.73
C GLU A 359 25.12 -30.16 2.56
N VAL A 360 25.36 -28.88 2.28
CA VAL A 360 24.32 -27.86 2.14
C VAL A 360 24.14 -27.35 0.71
N ALA A 361 24.78 -27.95 -0.29
CA ALA A 361 24.71 -27.49 -1.69
C ALA A 361 23.27 -27.21 -2.20
N PRO A 362 22.26 -28.08 -2.01
CA PRO A 362 20.90 -27.78 -2.45
C PRO A 362 20.26 -26.56 -1.73
N LEU A 363 20.67 -26.30 -0.49
CA LEU A 363 20.22 -25.13 0.26
C LEU A 363 20.91 -23.85 -0.23
N LEU A 364 22.21 -23.93 -0.55
CA LEU A 364 22.97 -22.83 -1.13
C LEU A 364 22.43 -22.46 -2.51
N ASP A 365 22.14 -23.43 -3.36
CA ASP A 365 21.52 -23.21 -4.67
C ASP A 365 20.17 -22.51 -4.52
N ALA A 366 19.27 -23.06 -3.69
CA ALA A 366 17.96 -22.46 -3.49
C ALA A 366 18.03 -21.06 -2.86
N LEU A 367 18.98 -20.83 -1.93
CA LEU A 367 19.19 -19.51 -1.33
C LEU A 367 19.74 -18.53 -2.37
N GLY A 368 20.74 -18.94 -3.15
CA GLY A 368 21.33 -18.18 -4.25
C GLY A 368 20.28 -17.77 -5.27
N ASP A 369 19.49 -18.72 -5.79
CA ASP A 369 18.39 -18.48 -6.74
C ASP A 369 17.36 -17.48 -6.18
N THR A 370 17.06 -17.58 -4.89
CA THR A 370 16.10 -16.65 -4.24
C THR A 370 16.69 -15.24 -4.11
N LEU A 371 17.97 -15.12 -3.75
CA LEU A 371 18.67 -13.83 -3.66
C LEU A 371 18.88 -13.20 -5.05
N ASP A 372 19.14 -14.02 -6.07
CA ASP A 372 19.21 -13.56 -7.46
C ASP A 372 17.86 -13.07 -7.95
N SER A 373 16.77 -13.76 -7.58
CA SER A 373 15.42 -13.28 -7.84
C SER A 373 15.17 -11.89 -7.24
N PHE A 374 15.69 -11.60 -6.03
CA PHE A 374 15.61 -10.25 -5.45
C PHE A 374 16.37 -9.21 -6.28
N VAL A 375 17.58 -9.54 -6.74
CA VAL A 375 18.41 -8.65 -7.56
C VAL A 375 17.72 -8.38 -8.90
N ASP A 376 17.22 -9.43 -9.55
CA ASP A 376 16.56 -9.37 -10.85
C ASP A 376 15.33 -8.48 -10.81
N ILE A 377 14.53 -8.55 -9.74
CA ILE A 377 13.33 -7.70 -9.59
C ILE A 377 13.62 -6.30 -9.03
N GLY A 378 14.89 -5.92 -8.92
CA GLY A 378 15.28 -4.58 -8.47
C GLY A 378 15.09 -4.36 -6.96
N LEU A 379 15.10 -5.43 -6.16
CA LEU A 379 15.12 -5.38 -4.70
C LEU A 379 16.51 -5.72 -4.12
N GLY A 380 17.52 -5.87 -4.97
CA GLY A 380 18.90 -6.19 -4.55
C GLY A 380 19.48 -5.19 -3.54
N TYR A 381 19.01 -3.94 -3.53
CA TYR A 381 19.47 -2.90 -2.59
C TYR A 381 18.92 -3.05 -1.16
N LEU A 382 17.92 -3.92 -0.96
CA LEU A 382 17.37 -4.17 0.37
C LEU A 382 18.32 -5.02 1.21
N SER A 383 18.07 -5.05 2.51
CA SER A 383 18.65 -6.05 3.42
C SER A 383 17.55 -6.96 3.96
N LEU A 384 17.90 -8.20 4.31
CA LEU A 384 16.95 -9.16 4.89
C LEU A 384 16.46 -8.75 6.29
N SER A 385 17.23 -7.90 6.99
CA SER A 385 16.89 -7.34 8.29
C SER A 385 15.97 -6.11 8.22
N ARG A 386 15.75 -5.54 7.02
CA ARG A 386 14.83 -4.41 6.81
C ARG A 386 13.42 -4.80 7.25
N SER A 387 12.79 -3.92 8.04
CA SER A 387 11.43 -4.12 8.52
C SER A 387 10.45 -4.22 7.35
N ALA A 388 9.57 -5.24 7.37
CA ALA A 388 8.57 -5.40 6.31
C ALA A 388 7.59 -4.22 6.27
N GLY A 389 7.31 -3.60 7.43
CA GLY A 389 6.45 -2.43 7.53
C GLY A 389 7.07 -1.12 7.02
N SER A 390 8.37 -1.08 6.75
CA SER A 390 9.05 0.09 6.16
C SER A 390 9.26 -0.01 4.65
N LEU A 391 8.72 -1.05 4.02
CA LEU A 391 8.69 -1.17 2.56
C LEU A 391 7.61 -0.25 1.98
N SER A 392 7.92 0.38 0.86
CA SER A 392 6.93 1.01 -0.03
C SER A 392 5.95 -0.02 -0.58
N GLY A 393 4.82 0.42 -1.14
CA GLY A 393 3.83 -0.48 -1.75
C GLY A 393 4.45 -1.37 -2.84
N GLY A 394 5.24 -0.78 -3.73
CA GLY A 394 5.96 -1.53 -4.78
C GLY A 394 7.03 -2.49 -4.23
N GLU A 395 7.81 -2.08 -3.22
CA GLU A 395 8.79 -2.96 -2.57
C GLU A 395 8.09 -4.15 -1.88
N ALA A 396 6.97 -3.90 -1.18
CA ALA A 396 6.17 -4.91 -0.51
C ALA A 396 5.58 -5.92 -1.51
N GLN A 397 5.01 -5.43 -2.61
CA GLN A 397 4.45 -6.26 -3.68
C GLN A 397 5.54 -7.17 -4.28
N ARG A 398 6.68 -6.59 -4.69
CA ARG A 398 7.82 -7.36 -5.21
C ARG A 398 8.37 -8.37 -4.21
N THR A 399 8.41 -8.03 -2.92
CA THR A 399 8.84 -8.96 -1.86
C THR A 399 7.87 -10.14 -1.73
N LYS A 400 6.55 -9.93 -1.83
CA LYS A 400 5.55 -11.02 -1.87
C LYS A 400 5.81 -11.96 -3.07
N MET A 401 6.23 -11.42 -4.21
CA MET A 401 6.48 -12.19 -5.43
C MET A 401 7.65 -13.16 -5.32
N ILE A 402 8.71 -12.82 -4.57
CA ILE A 402 9.88 -13.69 -4.37
C ILE A 402 9.47 -15.08 -3.88
N ARG A 403 8.54 -15.13 -2.91
CA ARG A 403 8.05 -16.39 -2.36
C ARG A 403 7.38 -17.28 -3.41
N HIS A 404 6.74 -16.66 -4.40
CA HIS A 404 6.03 -17.36 -5.47
C HIS A 404 6.97 -17.82 -6.58
N LEU A 405 8.03 -17.06 -6.87
CA LEU A 405 9.06 -17.48 -7.82
C LEU A 405 9.81 -18.72 -7.35
N GLY A 406 10.14 -18.83 -6.06
CA GLY A 406 10.76 -20.03 -5.49
C GLY A 406 9.79 -21.22 -5.31
N SER A 407 8.50 -21.04 -5.58
CA SER A 407 7.48 -22.06 -5.34
C SER A 407 7.38 -23.08 -6.46
N ALA A 408 7.08 -24.33 -6.10
CA ALA A 408 6.77 -25.42 -7.04
C ALA A 408 5.30 -25.40 -7.52
N LEU A 409 4.56 -24.31 -7.27
CA LEU A 409 3.15 -24.19 -7.64
C LEU A 409 2.98 -24.04 -9.16
N THR A 410 2.10 -24.86 -9.72
CA THR A 410 1.67 -24.84 -11.13
C THR A 410 0.15 -24.89 -11.19
N ASP A 411 -0.46 -24.39 -12.27
CA ASP A 411 -1.93 -24.37 -12.45
C ASP A 411 -2.66 -23.49 -11.41
N VAL A 412 -1.98 -22.43 -10.95
CA VAL A 412 -2.51 -21.40 -10.05
C VAL A 412 -2.82 -20.12 -10.86
N SER A 413 -3.80 -19.33 -10.41
CA SER A 413 -4.05 -17.98 -10.94
C SER A 413 -3.35 -16.93 -10.11
N TYR A 414 -2.36 -16.24 -10.66
CA TYR A 414 -1.79 -15.05 -10.04
C TYR A 414 -2.56 -13.82 -10.49
N VAL A 415 -3.01 -13.01 -9.54
CA VAL A 415 -3.81 -11.82 -9.79
C VAL A 415 -3.07 -10.59 -9.28
N PHE A 416 -2.64 -9.71 -10.19
CA PHE A 416 -1.80 -8.56 -9.91
C PHE A 416 -2.56 -7.24 -10.07
N ASP A 417 -2.37 -6.33 -9.12
CA ASP A 417 -2.90 -4.97 -9.16
C ASP A 417 -1.76 -4.00 -9.45
N GLU A 418 -1.74 -3.45 -10.67
CA GLU A 418 -0.78 -2.45 -11.15
C GLU A 418 0.66 -2.70 -10.68
N PRO A 419 1.28 -3.85 -11.02
CA PRO A 419 2.56 -4.28 -10.44
C PRO A 419 3.75 -3.36 -10.79
N THR A 420 3.54 -2.51 -11.77
CA THR A 420 4.51 -1.58 -12.39
C THR A 420 4.34 -0.14 -11.91
N ILE A 421 3.44 0.11 -10.95
CA ILE A 421 3.25 1.42 -10.35
C ILE A 421 4.56 1.95 -9.73
N GLY A 422 4.84 3.24 -9.90
CA GLY A 422 6.04 3.88 -9.32
C GLY A 422 7.38 3.27 -9.76
N LEU A 423 7.40 2.41 -10.78
CA LEU A 423 8.64 1.78 -11.26
C LEU A 423 9.29 2.61 -12.35
N HIS A 424 10.61 2.73 -12.25
CA HIS A 424 11.46 3.22 -13.32
C HIS A 424 11.33 2.30 -14.55
N PRO A 425 11.40 2.81 -15.80
CA PRO A 425 11.27 2.00 -17.02
C PRO A 425 12.14 0.73 -17.03
N HIS A 426 13.39 0.85 -16.59
CA HIS A 426 14.29 -0.29 -16.37
C HIS A 426 13.68 -1.40 -15.47
N ASP A 427 13.02 -1.01 -14.39
CA ASP A 427 12.44 -1.93 -13.40
C ASP A 427 11.09 -2.50 -13.88
N ILE A 428 10.38 -1.79 -14.76
CA ILE A 428 9.21 -2.32 -15.48
C ILE A 428 9.62 -3.50 -16.35
N GLN A 429 10.73 -3.39 -17.08
CA GLN A 429 11.22 -4.48 -17.92
C GLN A 429 11.52 -5.74 -17.10
N ARG A 430 12.09 -5.58 -15.91
CA ARG A 430 12.35 -6.66 -14.94
C ARG A 430 11.05 -7.29 -14.43
N MET A 431 10.07 -6.46 -14.05
CA MET A 431 8.74 -6.92 -13.65
C MET A 431 8.06 -7.72 -14.78
N ASN A 432 8.14 -7.24 -16.01
CA ASN A 432 7.61 -7.91 -17.19
C ASN A 432 8.25 -9.29 -17.41
N GLY A 433 9.58 -9.38 -17.26
CA GLY A 433 10.28 -10.66 -17.27
C GLY A 433 9.75 -11.65 -16.23
N LEU A 434 9.46 -11.17 -15.02
CA LEU A 434 8.89 -11.98 -13.96
C LEU A 434 7.48 -12.49 -14.29
N LEU A 435 6.59 -11.61 -14.76
CA LEU A 435 5.23 -11.99 -15.14
C LEU A 435 5.23 -13.11 -16.19
N LEU A 436 6.16 -13.01 -17.16
CA LEU A 436 6.37 -14.04 -18.17
C LEU A 436 6.90 -15.34 -17.56
N GLN A 437 7.87 -15.29 -16.64
CA GLN A 437 8.38 -16.48 -15.95
C GLN A 437 7.27 -17.20 -15.15
N LEU A 438 6.40 -16.47 -14.46
CA LEU A 438 5.26 -17.08 -13.74
C LEU A 438 4.32 -17.80 -14.70
N ARG A 439 3.99 -17.17 -15.84
CA ARG A 439 3.21 -17.79 -16.90
C ARG A 439 3.89 -19.04 -17.44
N ASP A 440 5.18 -18.96 -17.77
CA ASP A 440 5.95 -20.03 -18.40
C ASP A 440 6.13 -21.25 -17.48
N LYS A 441 6.00 -21.08 -16.16
CA LYS A 441 5.86 -22.18 -15.19
C LYS A 441 4.52 -22.92 -15.27
N GLY A 442 3.61 -22.53 -16.17
CA GLY A 442 2.29 -23.13 -16.35
C GLY A 442 1.21 -22.53 -15.45
N ASN A 443 1.38 -21.29 -15.00
CA ASN A 443 0.37 -20.57 -14.23
C ASN A 443 -0.42 -19.59 -15.11
N THR A 444 -1.63 -19.27 -14.67
CA THR A 444 -2.44 -18.21 -15.30
C THR A 444 -2.09 -16.88 -14.64
N VAL A 445 -1.78 -15.84 -15.40
CA VAL A 445 -1.39 -14.54 -14.86
C VAL A 445 -2.40 -13.50 -15.32
N LEU A 446 -3.13 -12.90 -14.38
CA LEU A 446 -4.13 -11.86 -14.60
C LEU A 446 -3.57 -10.55 -14.03
N VAL A 447 -3.40 -9.52 -14.85
CA VAL A 447 -2.77 -8.27 -14.43
C VAL A 447 -3.69 -7.10 -14.76
N VAL A 448 -4.04 -6.28 -13.78
CA VAL A 448 -4.66 -4.98 -14.02
C VAL A 448 -3.57 -3.95 -14.25
N GLU A 449 -3.54 -3.31 -15.42
CA GLU A 449 -2.42 -2.44 -15.80
C GLU A 449 -2.78 -1.44 -16.93
N HIS A 450 -2.08 -0.30 -16.96
CA HIS A 450 -2.29 0.82 -17.89
C HIS A 450 -1.03 1.29 -18.65
N LYS A 451 0.18 0.84 -18.30
CA LYS A 451 1.44 1.12 -18.99
C LYS A 451 1.60 0.29 -20.29
N PRO A 452 1.97 0.95 -21.40
CA PRO A 452 2.16 0.30 -22.70
C PRO A 452 3.13 -0.88 -22.67
N GLU A 453 4.22 -0.77 -21.90
CA GLU A 453 5.26 -1.80 -21.82
C GLU A 453 4.72 -3.13 -21.27
N THR A 454 3.83 -3.08 -20.27
CA THR A 454 3.22 -4.28 -19.69
C THR A 454 2.12 -4.83 -20.58
N ILE A 455 1.30 -3.94 -21.17
CA ILE A 455 0.27 -4.35 -22.13
C ILE A 455 0.92 -5.07 -23.32
N ALA A 456 2.09 -4.61 -23.77
CA ALA A 456 2.80 -5.17 -24.93
C ALA A 456 3.24 -6.63 -24.78
N ILE A 457 3.48 -7.10 -23.54
CA ILE A 457 3.89 -8.50 -23.30
C ILE A 457 2.71 -9.46 -23.13
N ALA A 458 1.48 -8.96 -23.13
CA ALA A 458 0.28 -9.75 -22.88
C ALA A 458 -0.01 -10.74 -24.01
N ASP A 459 -0.36 -11.98 -23.66
CA ASP A 459 -0.91 -12.94 -24.62
C ASP A 459 -2.34 -12.55 -25.01
N ARG A 460 -3.08 -11.95 -24.06
CA ARG A 460 -4.45 -11.46 -24.23
C ARG A 460 -4.64 -10.12 -23.53
N VAL A 461 -5.46 -9.26 -24.12
CA VAL A 461 -5.90 -8.01 -23.51
C VAL A 461 -7.41 -7.99 -23.40
N VAL A 462 -7.91 -7.51 -22.25
CA VAL A 462 -9.31 -7.16 -22.00
C VAL A 462 -9.35 -5.68 -21.67
N ASP A 463 -9.97 -4.88 -22.53
CA ASP A 463 -10.13 -3.43 -22.32
C ASP A 463 -11.52 -3.13 -21.76
N LEU A 464 -11.57 -2.41 -20.64
CA LEU A 464 -12.79 -2.00 -19.95
C LEU A 464 -13.01 -0.50 -20.03
N GLY A 465 -14.24 -0.09 -20.33
CA GLY A 465 -14.61 1.31 -20.53
C GLY A 465 -16.08 1.47 -20.92
N PRO A 466 -16.43 2.47 -21.75
CA PRO A 466 -15.55 3.48 -22.35
C PRO A 466 -15.12 4.60 -21.40
N GLY A 467 -15.78 4.75 -20.25
CA GLY A 467 -15.48 5.77 -19.23
C GLY A 467 -15.26 5.18 -17.83
N ALA A 468 -15.32 6.05 -16.83
CA ALA A 468 -15.19 5.70 -15.41
C ALA A 468 -16.55 5.67 -14.70
N GLY A 469 -16.65 4.96 -13.58
CA GLY A 469 -17.85 4.95 -12.74
C GLY A 469 -19.07 4.41 -13.48
N SER A 470 -20.18 5.14 -13.48
CA SER A 470 -21.43 4.78 -14.19
C SER A 470 -21.28 4.72 -15.71
N ASN A 471 -20.29 5.44 -16.26
CA ASN A 471 -19.96 5.44 -17.68
C ASN A 471 -18.94 4.35 -18.07
N GLY A 472 -18.48 3.55 -17.11
CA GLY A 472 -17.64 2.38 -17.35
C GLY A 472 -18.42 1.08 -17.30
N GLY A 473 -17.73 -0.01 -16.95
CA GLY A 473 -18.34 -1.30 -16.65
C GLY A 473 -18.67 -2.16 -17.86
N GLU A 474 -18.18 -1.81 -19.05
CA GLU A 474 -18.39 -2.56 -20.29
C GLU A 474 -17.05 -3.07 -20.83
N ILE A 475 -17.04 -4.22 -21.50
CA ILE A 475 -15.86 -4.68 -22.25
C ILE A 475 -15.87 -3.99 -23.61
N CYS A 476 -14.89 -3.13 -23.85
CA CYS A 476 -14.72 -2.42 -25.11
C CYS A 476 -13.96 -3.26 -26.14
N TYR A 477 -13.01 -4.08 -25.68
CA TYR A 477 -12.22 -4.96 -26.56
C TYR A 477 -11.73 -6.21 -25.81
N GLN A 478 -11.63 -7.32 -26.53
CA GLN A 478 -10.99 -8.54 -26.07
C GLN A 478 -10.22 -9.19 -27.22
N GLY A 479 -8.92 -9.43 -27.05
CA GLY A 479 -8.12 -10.06 -28.11
C GLY A 479 -6.61 -9.97 -27.89
N THR A 480 -5.86 -9.83 -28.97
CA THR A 480 -4.39 -9.62 -28.94
C THR A 480 -4.06 -8.13 -28.79
N VAL A 481 -2.81 -7.82 -28.45
CA VAL A 481 -2.30 -6.43 -28.38
C VAL A 481 -2.41 -5.72 -29.73
N ASP A 482 -2.03 -6.37 -30.83
CA ASP A 482 -2.14 -5.78 -32.17
C ASP A 482 -3.58 -5.41 -32.53
N GLY A 483 -4.54 -6.24 -32.14
CA GLY A 483 -5.96 -5.94 -32.37
C GLY A 483 -6.44 -4.77 -31.50
N LEU A 484 -5.95 -4.63 -30.25
CA LEU A 484 -6.24 -3.48 -29.39
C LEU A 484 -5.71 -2.19 -30.02
N ARG A 485 -4.46 -2.21 -30.49
CA ARG A 485 -3.82 -1.07 -31.17
C ARG A 485 -4.61 -0.62 -32.40
N SER A 486 -5.24 -1.55 -33.11
CA SER A 486 -6.10 -1.24 -34.26
C SER A 486 -7.55 -0.88 -33.92
N SER A 487 -7.92 -0.91 -32.63
CA SER A 487 -9.30 -0.69 -32.18
C SER A 487 -9.58 0.79 -31.90
N ASP A 488 -10.86 1.18 -31.94
CA ASP A 488 -11.30 2.54 -31.65
C ASP A 488 -11.46 2.83 -30.14
N THR A 489 -11.02 1.91 -29.28
CA THR A 489 -11.15 2.09 -27.82
C THR A 489 -10.24 3.21 -27.33
N VAL A 490 -10.51 3.73 -26.13
CA VAL A 490 -9.68 4.79 -25.54
C VAL A 490 -8.24 4.28 -25.39
N THR A 491 -8.04 3.09 -24.85
CA THR A 491 -6.68 2.53 -24.72
C THR A 491 -6.04 2.26 -26.08
N GLY A 492 -6.77 1.71 -27.06
CA GLY A 492 -6.24 1.48 -28.40
C GLY A 492 -5.69 2.74 -29.07
N ARG A 493 -6.42 3.86 -28.94
CA ARG A 493 -6.02 5.17 -29.51
C ARG A 493 -4.79 5.78 -28.84
N HIS A 494 -4.61 5.56 -27.54
CA HIS A 494 -3.55 6.19 -26.74
C HIS A 494 -2.34 5.26 -26.46
N LEU A 495 -2.36 3.99 -26.92
CA LEU A 495 -1.32 3.01 -26.62
C LEU A 495 0.08 3.43 -27.10
N ASP A 496 0.12 4.09 -28.25
CA ASP A 496 1.34 4.55 -28.90
C ASP A 496 1.64 6.04 -28.64
N ASP A 497 0.88 6.70 -27.76
CA ASP A 497 1.13 8.10 -27.42
C ASP A 497 2.49 8.26 -26.77
N ARG A 498 3.26 9.23 -27.28
CA ARG A 498 4.57 9.60 -26.74
C ARG A 498 4.63 11.10 -26.59
N ALA A 499 5.10 11.57 -25.45
CA ALA A 499 5.42 12.98 -25.29
C ALA A 499 6.69 13.32 -26.07
N THR A 500 6.70 14.49 -26.70
CA THR A 500 7.88 15.03 -27.37
C THR A 500 8.66 15.93 -26.43
N LEU A 501 9.97 16.06 -26.67
CA LEU A 501 10.78 17.06 -25.98
C LEU A 501 10.28 18.48 -26.31
N LYS A 502 10.33 19.37 -25.32
CA LYS A 502 10.04 20.80 -25.53
C LYS A 502 11.06 21.43 -26.48
N GLU A 503 10.58 22.23 -27.44
CA GLU A 503 11.46 23.01 -28.32
C GLU A 503 12.23 24.10 -27.55
N ALA A 504 11.61 24.67 -26.52
CA ALA A 504 12.21 25.66 -25.63
C ALA A 504 11.71 25.45 -24.19
N VAL A 505 12.60 25.61 -23.22
CA VAL A 505 12.30 25.52 -21.77
C VAL A 505 12.13 26.91 -21.16
N ARG A 506 11.38 27.01 -20.07
CA ARG A 506 11.19 28.26 -19.32
C ARG A 506 12.51 28.73 -18.67
N GLU A 507 12.72 30.04 -18.58
CA GLU A 507 13.85 30.61 -17.82
C GLU A 507 13.59 30.58 -16.30
N ALA A 508 14.58 30.10 -15.54
CA ALA A 508 14.51 30.08 -14.08
C ALA A 508 14.50 31.50 -13.49
N LYS A 509 13.60 31.72 -12.52
CA LYS A 509 13.43 33.02 -11.81
C LYS A 509 14.20 33.09 -10.50
N GLY A 510 14.79 31.98 -10.07
CA GLY A 510 15.56 31.84 -8.84
C GLY A 510 16.08 30.43 -8.67
N VAL A 511 16.69 30.16 -7.52
CA VAL A 511 17.27 28.86 -7.17
C VAL A 511 16.95 28.53 -5.72
N LEU A 512 16.66 27.26 -5.46
CA LEU A 512 16.58 26.67 -4.15
C LEU A 512 17.83 25.82 -3.94
N GLU A 513 18.75 26.33 -3.14
CA GLU A 513 20.04 25.67 -2.90
C GLU A 513 19.91 24.61 -1.80
N ILE A 514 20.26 23.36 -2.14
CA ILE A 514 20.40 22.26 -1.18
C ILE A 514 21.89 22.01 -1.00
N ARG A 515 22.33 21.94 0.26
CA ARG A 515 23.73 21.75 0.63
C ARG A 515 23.89 20.66 1.67
N GLY A 516 24.88 19.78 1.48
CA GLY A 516 25.28 18.74 2.43
C GLY A 516 24.17 17.75 2.77
N ALA A 517 23.27 17.43 1.84
CA ALA A 517 22.19 16.49 2.11
C ALA A 517 22.74 15.07 2.31
N ASN A 518 22.59 14.54 3.53
CA ASN A 518 23.20 13.28 3.98
C ASN A 518 22.21 12.31 4.65
N SER A 519 20.91 12.50 4.40
CA SER A 519 19.87 11.62 4.95
C SER A 519 19.88 10.25 4.25
N HIS A 520 19.80 9.17 5.03
CA HIS A 520 19.78 7.78 4.55
C HIS A 520 20.99 7.44 3.68
N ASN A 521 20.80 7.17 2.38
CA ASN A 521 21.87 6.81 1.46
C ASN A 521 22.46 8.00 0.70
N LEU A 522 21.98 9.23 0.92
CA LEU A 522 22.55 10.43 0.31
C LEU A 522 23.98 10.68 0.78
N ARG A 523 24.85 11.11 -0.14
CA ARG A 523 26.29 11.29 0.09
C ARG A 523 26.67 12.76 -0.02
N ASP A 524 26.40 13.52 1.05
CA ASP A 524 26.68 14.97 1.15
C ASP A 524 26.29 15.72 -0.13
N VAL A 525 25.05 15.48 -0.58
CA VAL A 525 24.57 15.96 -1.87
C VAL A 525 24.37 17.48 -1.83
N ASP A 526 25.07 18.18 -2.72
CA ASP A 526 24.83 19.57 -3.07
C ASP A 526 24.08 19.63 -4.41
N VAL A 527 22.94 20.29 -4.44
CA VAL A 527 22.15 20.45 -5.68
C VAL A 527 21.37 21.76 -5.69
N ASP A 528 21.31 22.39 -6.87
CA ASP A 528 20.61 23.65 -7.09
C ASP A 528 19.30 23.39 -7.84
N ILE A 529 18.15 23.59 -7.19
CA ILE A 529 16.85 23.36 -7.82
C ILE A 529 16.33 24.68 -8.40
N PRO A 530 16.18 24.84 -9.73
CA PRO A 530 15.69 26.08 -10.31
C PRO A 530 14.22 26.34 -9.95
N LEU A 531 13.89 27.60 -9.70
CA LEU A 531 12.55 28.06 -9.31
C LEU A 531 11.83 28.78 -10.46
N GLY A 532 10.50 28.76 -10.42
CA GLY A 532 9.61 29.34 -11.44
C GLY A 532 9.48 28.50 -12.70
N VAL A 533 9.87 27.23 -12.64
CA VAL A 533 9.85 26.25 -13.75
C VAL A 533 9.37 24.88 -13.24
N LEU A 534 9.13 23.95 -14.17
CA LEU A 534 8.87 22.54 -13.86
C LEU A 534 10.19 21.76 -13.73
N VAL A 535 10.52 21.34 -12.51
CA VAL A 535 11.68 20.48 -12.23
C VAL A 535 11.23 19.06 -11.96
N VAL A 536 11.83 18.08 -12.63
CA VAL A 536 11.59 16.67 -12.37
C VAL A 536 12.82 16.03 -11.73
N ILE A 537 12.61 15.37 -10.59
CA ILE A 537 13.62 14.57 -9.89
C ILE A 537 13.35 13.10 -10.21
N THR A 538 14.33 12.44 -10.81
CA THR A 538 14.24 11.08 -11.34
C THR A 538 15.43 10.22 -10.89
N GLY A 539 15.47 8.96 -11.35
CA GLY A 539 16.47 7.96 -11.02
C GLY A 539 15.83 6.65 -10.52
N VAL A 540 16.58 5.55 -10.47
CA VAL A 540 16.06 4.22 -10.11
C VAL A 540 15.45 4.14 -8.70
N ALA A 541 14.61 3.14 -8.43
CA ALA A 541 14.06 2.92 -7.09
C ALA A 541 15.19 2.75 -6.05
N GLY A 542 15.11 3.44 -4.91
CA GLY A 542 16.18 3.41 -3.89
C GLY A 542 17.40 4.29 -4.19
N SER A 543 17.39 5.12 -5.25
CA SER A 543 18.51 6.03 -5.55
C SER A 543 18.69 7.21 -4.58
N GLY A 544 17.68 7.50 -3.74
CA GLY A 544 17.71 8.58 -2.74
C GLY A 544 16.75 9.74 -2.99
N LYS A 545 15.87 9.67 -4.01
CA LYS A 545 14.91 10.74 -4.36
C LYS A 545 14.05 11.22 -3.18
N SER A 546 13.34 10.30 -2.51
CA SER A 546 12.50 10.63 -1.35
C SER A 546 13.36 11.12 -0.18
N SER A 547 14.57 10.58 0.00
CA SER A 547 15.50 11.06 1.03
C SER A 547 15.94 12.51 0.79
N LEU A 548 16.09 12.93 -0.47
CA LEU A 548 16.42 14.30 -0.83
C LEU A 548 15.24 15.24 -0.55
N ILE A 549 14.04 14.85 -1.01
CA ILE A 549 12.84 15.67 -0.83
C ILE A 549 12.41 15.75 0.64
N ASP A 550 12.15 14.62 1.29
CA ASP A 550 11.63 14.60 2.67
C ASP A 550 12.71 15.04 3.68
N GLY A 551 13.97 14.70 3.40
CA GLY A 551 15.10 15.02 4.25
C GLY A 551 15.45 16.50 4.25
N SER A 552 15.47 17.12 3.06
CA SER A 552 16.11 18.42 2.83
C SER A 552 15.22 19.48 2.19
N VAL A 553 14.23 19.13 1.36
CA VAL A 553 13.41 20.12 0.61
C VAL A 553 12.09 20.41 1.32
N ALA A 554 11.35 19.39 1.73
CA ALA A 554 10.00 19.50 2.27
C ALA A 554 9.93 20.23 3.63
N LYS A 555 11.07 20.40 4.31
CA LYS A 555 11.17 21.11 5.60
C LYS A 555 11.43 22.61 5.45
N LEU A 556 11.64 23.09 4.23
CA LEU A 556 11.96 24.50 3.97
C LEU A 556 10.69 25.35 3.96
N ASP A 557 10.82 26.61 4.39
CA ASP A 557 9.70 27.55 4.43
C ASP A 557 9.17 27.86 3.02
N GLY A 558 7.85 27.87 2.87
CA GLY A 558 7.18 28.15 1.59
C GLY A 558 7.09 26.96 0.63
N VAL A 559 7.59 25.79 1.03
CA VAL A 559 7.43 24.51 0.30
C VAL A 559 6.18 23.78 0.79
N VAL A 560 5.34 23.37 -0.16
CA VAL A 560 4.19 22.50 0.08
C VAL A 560 4.46 21.16 -0.58
N SER A 561 4.53 20.07 0.19
CA SER A 561 4.72 18.72 -0.35
C SER A 561 3.42 17.93 -0.36
N VAL A 562 3.11 17.30 -1.50
CA VAL A 562 1.97 16.40 -1.71
C VAL A 562 2.49 14.99 -1.95
N ASP A 563 2.59 14.24 -0.85
CA ASP A 563 3.07 12.87 -0.82
C ASP A 563 1.98 11.81 -1.10
N GLN A 564 2.39 10.56 -1.28
CA GLN A 564 1.50 9.40 -1.38
C GLN A 564 1.01 8.86 -0.02
N ALA A 565 1.33 9.52 1.11
CA ALA A 565 0.93 9.03 2.42
C ALA A 565 -0.61 8.86 2.50
N PRO A 566 -1.14 7.89 3.25
CA PRO A 566 -2.57 7.72 3.37
C PRO A 566 -3.25 9.04 3.78
N ILE A 567 -4.36 9.38 3.12
CA ILE A 567 -5.16 10.51 3.57
C ILE A 567 -5.60 10.23 5.01
N ARG A 568 -5.35 11.20 5.89
CA ARG A 568 -5.86 11.17 7.26
C ARG A 568 -7.38 11.31 7.23
N GLY A 569 -8.07 10.22 7.54
CA GLY A 569 -9.53 10.17 7.59
C GLY A 569 -9.99 8.94 8.35
N SER A 570 -11.12 9.05 9.03
CA SER A 570 -11.76 7.86 9.61
C SER A 570 -12.43 7.04 8.52
N ARG A 571 -12.91 5.83 8.82
CA ARG A 571 -13.76 5.03 7.90
C ARG A 571 -15.05 5.75 7.44
N ARG A 572 -15.36 6.91 8.00
CA ARG A 572 -16.50 7.79 7.62
C ARG A 572 -16.11 8.96 6.72
N SER A 573 -14.81 9.16 6.50
CA SER A 573 -14.32 10.24 5.65
C SER A 573 -14.61 9.92 4.18
N ASN A 574 -14.88 10.97 3.42
CA ASN A 574 -15.17 10.98 1.98
C ASN A 574 -14.66 12.30 1.35
N PRO A 575 -14.60 12.41 0.01
CA PRO A 575 -14.14 13.62 -0.68
C PRO A 575 -14.82 14.91 -0.18
N ALA A 576 -16.13 14.88 0.08
CA ALA A 576 -16.86 16.06 0.54
C ALA A 576 -16.42 16.53 1.94
N THR A 577 -16.22 15.60 2.87
CA THR A 577 -15.73 15.93 4.22
C THR A 577 -14.27 16.34 4.22
N TYR A 578 -13.44 15.73 3.38
CA TYR A 578 -11.99 15.95 3.37
C TYR A 578 -11.61 17.32 2.78
N THR A 579 -12.29 17.71 1.70
CA THR A 579 -12.05 18.99 1.01
C THR A 579 -12.73 20.19 1.67
N GLY A 580 -13.56 19.95 2.69
CA GLY A 580 -14.42 20.97 3.30
C GLY A 580 -15.66 21.31 2.47
N LEU A 581 -15.90 20.64 1.34
CA LEU A 581 -17.08 20.82 0.47
C LEU A 581 -18.41 20.58 1.19
N LEU A 582 -18.44 19.69 2.19
CA LEU A 582 -19.67 19.36 2.90
C LEU A 582 -20.24 20.54 3.71
N ASP A 583 -19.40 21.46 4.21
CA ASP A 583 -19.84 22.58 5.04
C ASP A 583 -20.73 23.60 4.32
N PRO A 584 -20.37 24.12 3.12
CA PRO A 584 -21.27 24.98 2.36
C PRO A 584 -22.55 24.26 1.95
N ILE A 585 -22.49 22.97 1.61
CA ILE A 585 -23.67 22.15 1.26
C ILE A 585 -24.64 22.06 2.46
N ARG A 586 -24.13 21.67 3.64
CA ARG A 586 -24.94 21.56 4.87
C ARG A 586 -25.62 22.87 5.25
N LYS A 587 -24.91 24.00 5.10
CA LYS A 587 -25.47 25.34 5.36
C LYS A 587 -26.59 25.69 4.37
N ALA A 588 -26.44 25.32 3.10
CA ALA A 588 -27.46 25.56 2.08
C ALA A 588 -28.72 24.71 2.34
N PHE A 589 -28.58 23.42 2.62
CA PHE A 589 -29.69 22.54 2.99
C PHE A 589 -30.44 23.03 4.23
N ALA A 590 -29.70 23.42 5.27
CA ALA A 590 -30.26 23.99 6.50
C ALA A 590 -31.07 25.27 6.25
N LYS A 591 -30.53 26.18 5.42
CA LYS A 591 -31.22 27.43 5.07
C LYS A 591 -32.50 27.16 4.26
N ALA A 592 -32.45 26.24 3.30
CA ALA A 592 -33.59 25.91 2.45
C ALA A 592 -34.74 25.25 3.22
N ASN A 593 -34.42 24.43 4.23
CA ASN A 593 -35.40 23.64 4.98
C ASN A 593 -35.74 24.20 6.38
N GLY A 594 -35.06 25.27 6.82
CA GLY A 594 -35.30 25.88 8.14
C GLY A 594 -34.85 25.03 9.33
N VAL A 595 -33.85 24.16 9.14
CA VAL A 595 -33.36 23.22 10.18
C VAL A 595 -31.87 23.42 10.47
N LYS A 596 -31.31 22.70 11.45
CA LYS A 596 -29.89 22.83 11.84
C LYS A 596 -28.96 22.15 10.83
N PRO A 597 -27.79 22.74 10.47
CA PRO A 597 -26.80 22.10 9.59
C PRO A 597 -26.22 20.78 10.10
N ALA A 598 -26.34 20.48 11.40
CA ALA A 598 -25.86 19.22 12.00
C ALA A 598 -26.65 17.99 11.51
N LEU A 599 -27.91 18.16 11.10
CA LEU A 599 -28.74 17.08 10.55
C LEU A 599 -28.21 16.57 9.20
N PHE A 600 -27.52 17.41 8.44
CA PHE A 600 -26.98 17.05 7.13
C PHE A 600 -25.53 16.52 7.22
N SER A 601 -25.11 16.03 8.38
CA SER A 601 -23.80 15.44 8.63
C SER A 601 -23.94 14.00 9.11
N ALA A 602 -23.37 13.06 8.37
CA ALA A 602 -23.26 11.65 8.79
C ALA A 602 -22.28 11.44 9.96
N ASN A 603 -21.58 12.49 10.40
CA ASN A 603 -20.72 12.48 11.59
C ASN A 603 -21.38 13.14 12.81
N SER A 604 -22.68 13.45 12.74
CA SER A 604 -23.41 14.22 13.76
C SER A 604 -24.87 13.75 13.87
N ASP A 605 -25.79 14.65 14.22
CA ASP A 605 -27.18 14.35 14.61
C ASP A 605 -27.99 13.57 13.56
N GLY A 606 -27.70 13.71 12.26
CA GLY A 606 -28.45 13.04 11.20
C GLY A 606 -27.96 11.64 10.82
N ALA A 607 -26.91 11.15 11.47
CA ALA A 607 -26.30 9.87 11.16
C ALA A 607 -27.26 8.69 11.43
N CYS A 608 -27.24 7.68 10.56
CA CYS A 608 -27.92 6.42 10.83
C CYS A 608 -27.37 5.79 12.13
N PRO A 609 -28.22 5.46 13.12
CA PRO A 609 -27.76 4.96 14.42
C PRO A 609 -27.16 3.56 14.36
N ASN A 610 -27.52 2.74 13.35
CA ASN A 610 -27.01 1.37 13.23
C ASN A 610 -25.53 1.33 12.80
N CYS A 611 -25.19 2.06 11.73
CA CYS A 611 -23.82 2.13 11.21
C CYS A 611 -23.04 3.35 11.73
N ASN A 612 -23.63 4.15 12.62
CA ASN A 612 -23.07 5.42 13.10
C ASN A 612 -22.59 6.34 11.96
N GLY A 613 -23.36 6.37 10.86
CA GLY A 613 -23.09 7.16 9.66
C GLY A 613 -22.01 6.62 8.71
N ALA A 614 -21.49 5.42 8.92
CA ALA A 614 -20.52 4.81 8.00
C ALA A 614 -21.15 4.29 6.70
N GLY A 615 -22.44 3.93 6.72
CA GLY A 615 -23.14 3.28 5.60
C GLY A 615 -22.86 1.77 5.50
N VAL A 616 -21.80 1.29 6.16
CA VAL A 616 -21.42 -0.12 6.26
C VAL A 616 -21.25 -0.52 7.73
N VAL A 617 -21.37 -1.81 8.01
CA VAL A 617 -21.05 -2.43 9.30
C VAL A 617 -19.75 -3.21 9.13
N TYR A 618 -18.79 -2.96 10.03
CA TYR A 618 -17.50 -3.64 10.02
C TYR A 618 -17.51 -4.79 11.02
N THR A 619 -17.04 -5.96 10.61
CA THR A 619 -16.89 -7.13 11.47
C THR A 619 -15.41 -7.52 11.51
N ASP A 620 -14.83 -7.46 12.71
CA ASP A 620 -13.46 -7.89 12.98
C ASP A 620 -13.46 -9.28 13.61
N LEU A 621 -12.66 -10.18 13.05
CA LEU A 621 -12.59 -11.59 13.43
C LEU A 621 -11.16 -12.00 13.88
N GLY A 622 -10.25 -11.03 14.06
CA GLY A 622 -8.93 -11.21 14.66
C GLY A 622 -7.90 -11.94 13.77
N VAL A 623 -8.24 -13.10 13.20
CA VAL A 623 -7.34 -13.91 12.35
C VAL A 623 -7.54 -13.68 10.85
N MET A 624 -8.48 -12.82 10.46
CA MET A 624 -8.84 -12.51 9.08
C MET A 624 -8.90 -11.01 8.86
N ALA A 625 -8.85 -10.59 7.58
CA ALA A 625 -9.13 -9.22 7.20
C ALA A 625 -10.54 -8.79 7.66
N THR A 626 -10.65 -7.58 8.20
CA THR A 626 -11.94 -7.00 8.59
C THR A 626 -12.86 -6.93 7.37
N VAL A 627 -14.06 -7.48 7.46
CA VAL A 627 -15.06 -7.43 6.38
C VAL A 627 -16.05 -6.30 6.63
N ALA A 628 -16.41 -5.59 5.56
CA ALA A 628 -17.44 -4.57 5.58
C ALA A 628 -18.68 -5.07 4.83
N THR A 629 -19.85 -4.97 5.45
CA THR A 629 -21.14 -5.25 4.81
C THR A 629 -21.98 -3.98 4.73
N THR A 630 -22.76 -3.81 3.67
CA THR A 630 -23.68 -2.69 3.54
C THR A 630 -24.69 -2.70 4.69
N CYS A 631 -24.90 -1.53 5.32
CA CYS A 631 -25.83 -1.42 6.44
C CYS A 631 -27.26 -1.66 5.97
N GLU A 632 -27.91 -2.70 6.47
CA GLU A 632 -29.29 -3.07 6.10
C GLU A 632 -30.33 -2.01 6.48
N VAL A 633 -30.07 -1.21 7.52
CA VAL A 633 -31.04 -0.21 8.03
C VAL A 633 -31.10 1.03 7.13
N CYS A 634 -29.96 1.50 6.64
CA CYS A 634 -29.89 2.69 5.79
C CYS A 634 -29.57 2.38 4.33
N GLU A 635 -29.36 1.10 4.00
CA GLU A 635 -28.98 0.63 2.66
C GLU A 635 -27.78 1.41 2.09
N GLY A 636 -26.78 1.68 2.93
CA GLY A 636 -25.61 2.47 2.53
C GLY A 636 -25.79 3.99 2.53
N LYS A 637 -27.01 4.53 2.67
CA LYS A 637 -27.32 5.97 2.57
C LYS A 637 -26.75 6.82 3.72
N ARG A 638 -26.27 6.21 4.81
CA ARG A 638 -25.62 6.86 5.99
C ARG A 638 -26.48 7.75 6.87
N PHE A 639 -27.66 8.18 6.43
CA PHE A 639 -28.55 9.07 7.19
C PHE A 639 -29.78 8.34 7.73
N GLN A 640 -30.45 8.98 8.70
CA GLN A 640 -31.78 8.58 9.15
C GLN A 640 -32.83 8.88 8.07
N ALA A 641 -33.91 8.09 8.02
CA ALA A 641 -34.97 8.25 7.02
C ALA A 641 -35.58 9.67 7.04
N GLU A 642 -35.80 10.23 8.22
CA GLU A 642 -36.36 11.58 8.43
C GLU A 642 -35.48 12.69 7.81
N VAL A 643 -34.15 12.49 7.78
CA VAL A 643 -33.22 13.45 7.17
C VAL A 643 -33.32 13.43 5.64
N LEU A 644 -33.66 12.28 5.06
CA LEU A 644 -33.77 12.09 3.61
C LEU A 644 -35.04 12.70 3.01
N GLU A 645 -35.99 13.15 3.84
CA GLU A 645 -37.18 13.88 3.40
C GLU A 645 -36.86 15.34 2.99
N TYR A 646 -35.76 15.90 3.48
CA TYR A 646 -35.33 17.26 3.14
C TYR A 646 -34.59 17.29 1.80
N THR A 647 -35.07 18.13 0.87
CA THR A 647 -34.46 18.30 -0.46
C THR A 647 -33.87 19.69 -0.67
N PHE A 648 -33.02 19.81 -1.69
CA PHE A 648 -32.37 21.04 -2.13
C PHE A 648 -32.28 21.11 -3.66
N GLY A 649 -32.29 22.32 -4.22
CA GLY A 649 -32.13 22.55 -5.66
C GLY A 649 -33.34 22.21 -6.54
N GLY A 650 -34.53 22.08 -5.94
CA GLY A 650 -35.79 21.86 -6.66
C GLY A 650 -36.60 23.14 -6.89
N ASP A 651 -37.63 23.06 -7.72
CA ASP A 651 -38.54 24.17 -7.99
C ASP A 651 -39.42 24.47 -6.76
N PRO A 652 -39.69 25.76 -6.46
CA PRO A 652 -40.59 26.13 -5.38
C PRO A 652 -41.99 25.50 -5.57
N GLY A 653 -42.36 24.56 -4.68
CA GLY A 653 -43.70 23.95 -4.66
C GLY A 653 -43.85 22.61 -5.42
N ALA A 654 -42.82 22.10 -6.09
CA ALA A 654 -42.88 20.86 -6.87
C ALA A 654 -43.25 19.59 -6.07
N GLY A 655 -42.91 19.55 -4.77
CA GLY A 655 -43.20 18.41 -3.90
C GLY A 655 -44.69 18.16 -3.60
N LYS A 656 -45.60 19.06 -3.99
CA LYS A 656 -47.06 18.95 -3.70
C LYS A 656 -47.94 18.77 -4.95
N SER A 657 -47.47 19.13 -6.15
CA SER A 657 -48.28 19.13 -7.38
C SER A 657 -47.97 17.99 -8.34
N GLY A 658 -46.95 17.16 -8.07
CA GLY A 658 -46.52 16.06 -8.94
C GLY A 658 -45.90 16.49 -10.28
N SER A 659 -45.72 17.78 -10.51
CA SER A 659 -45.15 18.37 -11.72
C SER A 659 -44.13 19.44 -11.33
N GLY A 660 -42.84 19.17 -11.55
CA GLY A 660 -41.70 20.05 -11.25
C GLY A 660 -40.49 19.27 -10.69
N ASN A 661 -39.30 19.88 -10.68
CA ASN A 661 -38.10 19.26 -10.11
C ASN A 661 -38.19 19.24 -8.58
N ARG A 662 -38.26 18.05 -7.95
CA ARG A 662 -38.35 17.92 -6.49
C ARG A 662 -37.06 18.27 -5.73
N GLY A 663 -35.96 18.47 -6.44
CA GLY A 663 -34.62 18.62 -5.86
C GLY A 663 -34.04 17.30 -5.38
N LYS A 664 -32.82 17.33 -4.86
CA LYS A 664 -32.09 16.16 -4.36
C LYS A 664 -32.00 16.20 -2.83
N ASN A 665 -32.16 15.06 -2.16
CA ASN A 665 -31.83 14.95 -0.74
C ASN A 665 -30.31 14.88 -0.52
N ILE A 666 -29.86 14.91 0.75
CA ILE A 666 -28.43 14.95 1.06
C ILE A 666 -27.67 13.69 0.59
N ALA A 667 -28.31 12.51 0.63
CA ALA A 667 -27.69 11.28 0.14
C ALA A 667 -27.54 11.31 -1.39
N GLU A 668 -28.58 11.77 -2.11
CA GLU A 668 -28.56 11.93 -3.56
C GLU A 668 -27.54 12.98 -4.04
N VAL A 669 -27.28 14.04 -3.25
CA VAL A 669 -26.22 15.01 -3.54
C VAL A 669 -24.84 14.42 -3.28
N LEU A 670 -24.68 13.64 -2.21
CA LEU A 670 -23.43 12.95 -1.92
C LEU A 670 -23.12 11.82 -2.91
N ASP A 671 -24.14 11.31 -3.60
CA ASP A 671 -24.01 10.31 -4.66
C ASP A 671 -23.74 10.93 -6.04
N LEU A 672 -23.68 12.25 -6.16
CA LEU A 672 -23.24 12.88 -7.42
C LEU A 672 -21.75 12.64 -7.63
N SER A 673 -21.37 12.36 -8.87
CA SER A 673 -19.98 12.50 -9.32
C SER A 673 -19.53 13.97 -9.21
N VAL A 674 -18.21 14.20 -9.15
CA VAL A 674 -17.63 15.55 -9.15
C VAL A 674 -18.09 16.34 -10.38
N THR A 675 -18.11 15.74 -11.57
CA THR A 675 -18.58 16.41 -12.79
C THR A 675 -20.06 16.82 -12.69
N GLU A 676 -20.94 15.91 -12.26
CA GLU A 676 -22.37 16.24 -12.07
C GLU A 676 -22.57 17.28 -10.96
N ALA A 677 -21.74 17.24 -9.91
CA ALA A 677 -21.79 18.22 -8.83
C ALA A 677 -21.31 19.61 -9.28
N GLU A 678 -20.37 19.68 -10.22
CA GLU A 678 -19.91 20.94 -10.80
C GLU A 678 -21.06 21.61 -11.55
N GLU A 679 -21.75 20.86 -12.40
CA GLU A 679 -22.96 21.34 -13.09
C GLU A 679 -24.06 21.73 -12.09
N PHE A 680 -24.31 20.90 -11.08
CA PHE A 680 -25.37 21.10 -10.10
C PHE A 680 -25.17 22.37 -9.25
N PHE A 681 -23.95 22.61 -8.75
CA PHE A 681 -23.64 23.79 -7.94
C PHE A 681 -23.27 25.04 -8.77
N GLY A 682 -23.04 24.87 -10.08
CA GLY A 682 -22.68 25.91 -11.04
C GLY A 682 -23.88 26.60 -11.70
N GLY A 683 -23.69 27.09 -12.93
CA GLY A 683 -24.76 27.66 -13.77
C GLY A 683 -25.09 29.14 -13.55
N GLU A 684 -26.16 29.58 -14.21
CA GLU A 684 -26.66 30.97 -14.18
C GLU A 684 -27.07 31.42 -12.76
N PRO A 685 -27.10 32.75 -12.48
CA PRO A 685 -27.40 33.28 -11.14
C PRO A 685 -28.70 32.78 -10.52
N ASP A 686 -29.68 32.39 -11.34
CA ASP A 686 -31.01 31.95 -10.93
C ASP A 686 -31.11 30.42 -10.66
N ASN A 687 -30.02 29.66 -10.81
CA ASN A 687 -30.02 28.23 -10.46
C ASN A 687 -30.31 28.04 -8.95
N PRO A 688 -31.41 27.37 -8.55
CA PRO A 688 -31.76 27.17 -7.14
C PRO A 688 -30.77 26.29 -6.37
N ALA A 689 -29.94 25.52 -7.07
CA ALA A 689 -28.89 24.69 -6.49
C ALA A 689 -27.52 25.39 -6.40
N ARG A 690 -27.40 26.64 -6.86
CA ARG A 690 -26.12 27.35 -6.96
C ARG A 690 -25.46 27.60 -5.61
N ILE A 691 -24.24 27.08 -5.44
CA ILE A 691 -23.42 27.31 -4.25
C ILE A 691 -21.99 27.67 -4.71
N PRO A 692 -21.63 28.96 -4.86
CA PRO A 692 -20.34 29.37 -5.44
C PRO A 692 -19.11 28.79 -4.72
N ALA A 693 -19.16 28.70 -3.38
CA ALA A 693 -18.08 28.11 -2.59
C ALA A 693 -17.92 26.60 -2.82
N ALA A 694 -19.03 25.88 -3.05
CA ALA A 694 -18.99 24.45 -3.36
C ALA A 694 -18.50 24.23 -4.80
N HIS A 695 -19.02 25.01 -5.75
CA HIS A 695 -18.61 24.97 -7.16
C HIS A 695 -17.10 25.16 -7.33
N GLN A 696 -16.49 26.13 -6.62
CA GLN A 696 -15.04 26.35 -6.69
C GLN A 696 -14.22 25.16 -6.17
N ILE A 697 -14.73 24.40 -5.19
CA ILE A 697 -14.05 23.20 -4.70
C ILE A 697 -14.23 22.05 -5.69
N VAL A 698 -15.45 21.85 -6.20
CA VAL A 698 -15.75 20.77 -7.14
C VAL A 698 -15.01 20.96 -8.46
N LYS A 699 -14.93 22.20 -8.97
CA LYS A 699 -14.11 22.54 -10.13
C LYS A 699 -12.64 22.13 -9.93
N ARG A 700 -12.04 22.45 -8.78
CA ARG A 700 -10.66 22.02 -8.48
C ARG A 700 -10.49 20.50 -8.45
N LEU A 701 -11.53 19.76 -8.04
CA LEU A 701 -11.53 18.30 -8.10
C LEU A 701 -11.63 17.80 -9.55
N ALA A 702 -12.42 18.46 -10.39
CA ALA A 702 -12.50 18.16 -11.82
C ALA A 702 -11.17 18.46 -12.53
N ASP A 703 -10.55 19.62 -12.24
CA ASP A 703 -9.27 20.07 -12.82
C ASP A 703 -8.12 19.09 -12.53
N VAL A 704 -8.15 18.40 -11.38
CA VAL A 704 -7.16 17.35 -11.06
C VAL A 704 -7.55 15.96 -11.60
N GLY A 705 -8.59 15.85 -12.43
CA GLY A 705 -9.02 14.59 -13.04
C GLY A 705 -9.83 13.66 -12.13
N LEU A 706 -10.47 14.17 -11.08
CA LEU A 706 -11.33 13.40 -10.18
C LEU A 706 -12.83 13.51 -10.49
N GLY A 707 -13.17 13.90 -11.72
CA GLY A 707 -14.56 14.13 -12.17
C GLY A 707 -15.53 12.98 -11.92
N TYR A 708 -15.04 11.73 -11.97
CA TYR A 708 -15.86 10.53 -11.79
C TYR A 708 -16.10 10.12 -10.33
N LEU A 709 -15.33 10.66 -9.37
CA LEU A 709 -15.49 10.30 -7.96
C LEU A 709 -16.79 10.84 -7.41
N HIS A 710 -17.47 10.04 -6.58
CA HIS A 710 -18.69 10.49 -5.92
C HIS A 710 -18.33 11.28 -4.66
N LEU A 711 -19.06 12.36 -4.38
CA LEU A 711 -18.74 13.27 -3.27
C LEU A 711 -18.72 12.56 -1.91
N GLY A 712 -19.61 11.59 -1.73
CA GLY A 712 -19.79 10.77 -0.53
C GLY A 712 -19.00 9.47 -0.52
N GLN A 713 -18.24 9.15 -1.57
CA GLN A 713 -17.50 7.88 -1.68
C GLN A 713 -16.55 7.69 -0.48
N PRO A 714 -16.54 6.51 0.19
CA PRO A 714 -15.61 6.27 1.29
C PRO A 714 -14.15 6.42 0.87
N LEU A 715 -13.32 7.15 1.63
CA LEU A 715 -11.91 7.36 1.26
C LEU A 715 -11.08 6.07 1.17
N ASN A 716 -11.44 5.03 1.93
CA ASN A 716 -10.76 3.74 1.89
C ASN A 716 -11.00 2.98 0.58
N THR A 717 -12.02 3.35 -0.20
CA THR A 717 -12.28 2.79 -1.53
C THR A 717 -11.52 3.51 -2.64
N LEU A 718 -10.90 4.66 -2.35
CA LEU A 718 -10.09 5.40 -3.32
C LEU A 718 -8.71 4.76 -3.48
N SER A 719 -8.21 4.74 -4.71
CA SER A 719 -6.84 4.35 -5.04
C SER A 719 -5.80 5.33 -4.46
N GLY A 720 -4.52 4.94 -4.47
CA GLY A 720 -3.42 5.80 -4.05
C GLY A 720 -3.36 7.11 -4.84
N GLY A 721 -3.44 7.01 -6.17
CA GLY A 721 -3.43 8.18 -7.07
C GLY A 721 -4.65 9.08 -6.93
N GLU A 722 -5.84 8.52 -6.68
CA GLU A 722 -7.04 9.31 -6.39
C GLU A 722 -6.90 10.10 -5.09
N ARG A 723 -6.37 9.45 -4.04
CA ARG A 723 -6.10 10.11 -2.76
C ARG A 723 -5.08 11.23 -2.92
N GLN A 724 -4.02 11.00 -3.68
CA GLN A 724 -3.01 12.01 -3.93
C GLN A 724 -3.60 13.23 -4.66
N ARG A 725 -4.35 13.00 -5.74
CA ARG A 725 -5.04 14.08 -6.48
C ARG A 725 -6.04 14.82 -5.60
N LEU A 726 -6.70 14.12 -4.68
CA LEU A 726 -7.61 14.73 -3.72
C LEU A 726 -6.86 15.67 -2.75
N LYS A 727 -5.65 15.32 -2.31
CA LYS A 727 -4.78 16.24 -1.55
C LYS A 727 -4.33 17.42 -2.39
N LEU A 728 -3.93 17.17 -3.64
CA LEU A 728 -3.51 18.20 -4.58
C LEU A 728 -4.61 19.26 -4.73
N ALA A 729 -5.86 18.85 -4.97
CA ALA A 729 -7.00 19.76 -5.09
C ALA A 729 -7.22 20.66 -3.86
N VAL A 730 -6.93 20.16 -2.65
CA VAL A 730 -6.97 20.98 -1.42
C VAL A 730 -5.84 22.00 -1.41
N GLN A 731 -4.62 21.59 -1.77
CA GLN A 731 -3.43 22.43 -1.80
C GLN A 731 -3.42 23.45 -2.94
N LEU A 732 -4.19 23.22 -4.01
CA LEU A 732 -4.43 24.23 -5.06
C LEU A 732 -5.06 25.51 -4.48
N ALA A 733 -5.71 25.46 -3.31
CA ALA A 733 -6.20 26.63 -2.59
C ALA A 733 -5.08 27.53 -2.03
N ASP A 734 -3.93 26.92 -1.69
CA ASP A 734 -2.89 27.56 -0.90
C ASP A 734 -2.00 28.44 -1.78
N LYS A 735 -1.43 29.48 -1.18
CA LYS A 735 -0.59 30.49 -1.87
C LYS A 735 0.90 30.15 -1.88
N GLY A 736 1.27 28.89 -1.65
CA GLY A 736 2.68 28.46 -1.63
C GLY A 736 3.39 28.77 -2.95
N SER A 737 4.66 29.21 -2.88
CA SER A 737 5.48 29.53 -4.05
C SER A 737 6.19 28.31 -4.64
N VAL A 738 6.36 27.23 -3.86
CA VAL A 738 6.97 25.97 -4.29
C VAL A 738 6.06 24.79 -3.94
N LEU A 739 5.72 23.98 -4.93
CA LEU A 739 4.89 22.79 -4.79
C LEU A 739 5.72 21.55 -5.16
N VAL A 740 5.78 20.58 -4.26
CA VAL A 740 6.44 19.29 -4.49
C VAL A 740 5.38 18.21 -4.65
N LEU A 741 5.44 17.44 -5.75
CA LEU A 741 4.50 16.36 -6.07
C LEU A 741 5.26 15.04 -6.17
N ASP A 742 4.84 14.04 -5.40
CA ASP A 742 5.49 12.72 -5.36
C ASP A 742 4.81 11.69 -6.28
N GLU A 743 5.32 11.48 -7.49
CA GLU A 743 4.78 10.58 -8.52
C GLU A 743 3.30 10.83 -8.88
N PRO A 744 2.94 12.04 -9.36
CA PRO A 744 1.54 12.41 -9.65
C PRO A 744 0.88 11.62 -10.78
N THR A 745 1.65 10.85 -11.56
CA THR A 745 1.15 9.93 -12.61
C THR A 745 0.69 8.58 -12.08
N THR A 746 0.88 8.31 -10.80
CA THR A 746 0.50 7.05 -10.14
C THR A 746 -0.96 6.70 -10.39
N GLY A 747 -1.21 5.57 -11.05
CA GLY A 747 -2.57 5.07 -11.34
C GLY A 747 -3.33 5.87 -12.40
N LEU A 748 -2.65 6.67 -13.23
CA LEU A 748 -3.27 7.38 -14.36
C LEU A 748 -3.28 6.52 -15.62
N HIS A 749 -4.40 6.58 -16.34
CA HIS A 749 -4.48 5.97 -17.66
C HIS A 749 -3.75 6.84 -18.69
N LEU A 750 -3.33 6.23 -19.81
CA LEU A 750 -2.61 6.90 -20.90
C LEU A 750 -3.31 8.16 -21.43
N ALA A 751 -4.64 8.10 -21.53
CA ALA A 751 -5.48 9.22 -21.94
C ALA A 751 -5.49 10.41 -20.97
N ASP A 752 -5.12 10.19 -19.70
CA ASP A 752 -5.15 11.22 -18.65
C ASP A 752 -3.78 11.92 -18.48
N VAL A 753 -2.72 11.38 -19.09
CA VAL A 753 -1.35 11.91 -18.95
C VAL A 753 -1.28 13.33 -19.51
N GLU A 754 -1.88 13.60 -20.67
CA GLU A 754 -1.89 14.93 -21.29
C GLU A 754 -2.56 15.98 -20.39
N GLN A 755 -3.67 15.62 -19.73
CA GLN A 755 -4.36 16.51 -18.79
C GLN A 755 -3.48 16.83 -17.58
N LEU A 756 -2.75 15.84 -17.05
CA LEU A 756 -1.80 16.08 -15.97
C LEU A 756 -0.66 17.02 -16.42
N LEU A 757 -0.10 16.82 -17.62
CA LEU A 757 0.96 17.70 -18.14
C LEU A 757 0.45 19.15 -18.28
N GLY A 758 -0.77 19.33 -18.78
CA GLY A 758 -1.42 20.64 -18.85
C GLY A 758 -1.61 21.28 -17.47
N LEU A 759 -2.06 20.50 -16.48
CA LEU A 759 -2.18 20.96 -15.09
C LEU A 759 -0.83 21.40 -14.51
N LEU A 760 0.26 20.67 -14.78
CA LEU A 760 1.60 21.03 -14.32
C LEU A 760 2.05 22.36 -14.94
N ASP A 761 1.78 22.58 -16.22
CA ASP A 761 2.08 23.86 -16.88
C ASP A 761 1.25 25.00 -16.31
N ASP A 762 -0.06 24.82 -16.14
CA ASP A 762 -0.94 25.83 -15.55
C ASP A 762 -0.46 26.25 -14.14
N LEU A 763 0.06 25.29 -13.36
CA LEU A 763 0.62 25.56 -12.04
C LEU A 763 1.87 26.44 -12.12
N VAL A 764 2.78 26.14 -13.04
CA VAL A 764 3.99 26.94 -13.26
C VAL A 764 3.64 28.32 -13.80
N ASP A 765 2.73 28.40 -14.77
CA ASP A 765 2.32 29.64 -15.42
C ASP A 765 1.51 30.56 -14.49
N SER A 766 0.87 30.00 -13.45
CA SER A 766 0.30 30.77 -12.33
C SER A 766 1.34 31.45 -11.43
N GLY A 767 2.63 31.20 -11.69
CA GLY A 767 3.77 31.82 -11.01
C GLY A 767 4.38 30.96 -9.90
N ARG A 768 4.01 29.68 -9.79
CA ARG A 768 4.60 28.75 -8.81
C ARG A 768 5.83 28.05 -9.39
N SER A 769 6.66 27.50 -8.50
CA SER A 769 7.70 26.53 -8.85
C SER A 769 7.16 25.14 -8.57
N VAL A 770 7.27 24.22 -9.53
CA VAL A 770 6.73 22.86 -9.37
C VAL A 770 7.89 21.87 -9.44
N ILE A 771 8.07 21.09 -8.39
CA ILE A 771 9.06 20.02 -8.30
C ILE A 771 8.30 18.71 -8.29
N VAL A 772 8.61 17.81 -9.21
CA VAL A 772 7.93 16.52 -9.32
C VAL A 772 8.95 15.40 -9.13
N ILE A 773 8.68 14.47 -8.24
CA ILE A 773 9.41 13.20 -8.19
C ILE A 773 8.75 12.28 -9.21
N GLU A 774 9.48 11.79 -10.20
CA GLU A 774 8.89 11.01 -11.29
C GLU A 774 9.85 10.01 -11.95
N HIS A 775 9.23 8.97 -12.49
CA HIS A 775 9.70 7.85 -13.27
C HIS A 775 9.01 7.73 -14.65
N HIS A 776 7.87 8.40 -14.90
CA HIS A 776 7.17 8.38 -16.19
C HIS A 776 7.88 9.27 -17.21
N GLN A 777 8.24 8.67 -18.35
CA GLN A 777 9.03 9.35 -19.39
C GLN A 777 8.30 10.55 -19.98
N ALA A 778 6.97 10.53 -20.08
CA ALA A 778 6.20 11.69 -20.54
C ALA A 778 6.42 12.95 -19.68
N VAL A 779 6.42 12.82 -18.35
CA VAL A 779 6.65 13.94 -17.44
C VAL A 779 8.11 14.39 -17.50
N MET A 780 9.05 13.45 -17.64
CA MET A 780 10.47 13.78 -17.83
C MET A 780 10.72 14.55 -19.14
N ALA A 781 10.13 14.12 -20.26
CA ALA A 781 10.24 14.77 -21.55
C ALA A 781 9.62 16.18 -21.53
N HIS A 782 8.57 16.37 -20.73
CA HIS A 782 7.85 17.63 -20.57
C HIS A 782 8.50 18.60 -19.56
N ALA A 783 9.50 18.15 -18.80
CA ALA A 783 10.15 18.98 -17.78
C ALA A 783 10.92 20.16 -18.40
N ASP A 784 11.06 21.25 -17.64
CA ASP A 784 11.98 22.33 -17.99
C ASP A 784 13.41 22.00 -17.52
N HIS A 785 13.53 21.23 -16.43
CA HIS A 785 14.79 20.79 -15.84
C HIS A 785 14.67 19.40 -15.20
N LEU A 786 15.73 18.59 -15.29
CA LEU A 786 15.84 17.26 -14.71
C LEU A 786 17.01 17.21 -13.71
N ILE A 787 16.78 16.47 -12.62
CA ILE A 787 17.80 16.07 -11.66
C ILE A 787 17.72 14.54 -11.53
N ASP A 788 18.74 13.83 -12.00
CA ASP A 788 18.81 12.37 -11.97
C ASP A 788 19.66 11.90 -10.79
N LEU A 789 19.08 11.11 -9.88
CA LEU A 789 19.79 10.50 -8.77
C LEU A 789 20.20 9.05 -9.08
N GLY A 790 21.45 8.71 -8.82
CA GLY A 790 22.00 7.38 -9.08
C GLY A 790 23.46 7.25 -8.61
N PRO A 791 24.30 6.46 -9.30
CA PRO A 791 24.00 5.67 -10.51
C PRO A 791 23.13 4.42 -10.27
N GLY A 792 23.06 3.92 -9.03
CA GLY A 792 22.26 2.76 -8.65
C GLY A 792 21.32 3.04 -7.47
N ALA A 793 20.94 1.97 -6.78
CA ALA A 793 20.08 2.00 -5.61
C ALA A 793 20.88 1.71 -4.32
N GLY A 794 20.33 2.04 -3.15
CA GLY A 794 20.99 1.74 -1.87
C GLY A 794 22.35 2.43 -1.77
N HIS A 795 23.40 1.67 -1.45
CA HIS A 795 24.74 2.25 -1.32
C HIS A 795 25.40 2.59 -2.68
N ASP A 796 24.88 2.10 -3.80
CA ASP A 796 25.33 2.50 -5.14
C ASP A 796 24.69 3.81 -5.62
N GLY A 797 23.66 4.28 -4.90
CA GLY A 797 22.95 5.52 -5.18
C GLY A 797 23.46 6.73 -4.38
N GLY A 798 22.54 7.66 -4.16
CA GLY A 798 22.74 8.79 -3.25
C GLY A 798 23.59 9.93 -3.80
N ARG A 799 23.74 10.02 -5.12
CA ARG A 799 24.47 11.07 -5.83
C ARG A 799 23.63 11.64 -6.97
N VAL A 800 23.84 12.91 -7.29
CA VAL A 800 23.32 13.48 -8.54
C VAL A 800 24.23 13.04 -9.68
N VAL A 801 23.69 12.29 -10.64
CA VAL A 801 24.43 11.78 -11.81
C VAL A 801 24.20 12.63 -13.05
N PHE A 802 23.12 13.43 -13.07
CA PHE A 802 22.86 14.40 -14.11
C PHE A 802 22.02 15.56 -13.56
N GLN A 803 22.29 16.76 -14.08
CA GLN A 803 21.47 17.95 -13.88
C GLN A 803 21.47 18.77 -15.17
N GLY A 804 20.28 19.11 -15.69
CA GLY A 804 20.16 19.82 -16.97
C GLY A 804 18.78 19.71 -17.59
N SER A 805 18.65 20.02 -18.87
CA SER A 805 17.41 19.86 -19.63
C SER A 805 17.17 18.41 -20.09
N PRO A 806 15.92 18.02 -20.39
CA PRO A 806 15.63 16.71 -21.00
C PRO A 806 16.37 16.45 -22.31
N ALA A 807 16.53 17.47 -23.16
CA ALA A 807 17.24 17.34 -24.42
C ALA A 807 18.73 16.97 -24.22
N GLU A 808 19.40 17.62 -23.27
CA GLU A 808 20.80 17.32 -22.94
C GLU A 808 20.96 15.89 -22.40
N LEU A 809 20.02 15.42 -21.56
CA LEU A 809 20.05 14.05 -21.03
C LEU A 809 19.91 13.00 -22.15
N VAL A 810 18.97 13.22 -23.08
CA VAL A 810 18.71 12.36 -24.23
C VAL A 810 19.88 12.32 -25.22
N GLU A 811 20.56 13.45 -25.42
CA GLU A 811 21.76 13.53 -26.27
C GLU A 811 22.93 12.76 -25.65
N GLN A 812 23.15 12.91 -24.34
CA GLN A 812 24.28 12.28 -23.65
C GLN A 812 24.13 10.77 -23.46
N ARG A 813 22.92 10.27 -23.19
CA ARG A 813 22.62 8.85 -22.89
C ARG A 813 23.55 8.22 -21.84
N SER A 814 24.09 9.04 -20.95
CA SER A 814 25.14 8.68 -19.99
C SER A 814 24.59 7.96 -18.76
N THR A 815 23.31 8.11 -18.46
CA THR A 815 22.60 7.46 -17.35
C THR A 815 21.56 6.47 -17.87
N LEU A 816 21.11 5.55 -17.02
CA LEU A 816 20.00 4.64 -17.33
C LEU A 816 18.73 5.43 -17.71
N THR A 817 18.45 6.49 -16.97
CA THR A 817 17.34 7.40 -17.25
C THR A 817 17.47 8.01 -18.65
N GLY A 818 18.67 8.50 -19.01
CA GLY A 818 18.90 9.08 -20.33
C GLY A 818 18.79 8.08 -21.48
N GLN A 819 19.18 6.82 -21.28
CA GLN A 819 19.00 5.76 -22.28
C GLN A 819 17.51 5.47 -22.52
N HIS A 820 16.75 5.24 -21.46
CA HIS A 820 15.32 4.96 -21.56
C HIS A 820 14.51 6.17 -22.05
N LEU A 821 14.85 7.39 -21.63
CA LEU A 821 14.18 8.59 -22.14
C LEU A 821 14.46 8.78 -23.64
N ALA A 822 15.68 8.49 -24.09
CA ALA A 822 16.04 8.58 -25.49
C ALA A 822 15.32 7.55 -26.38
N GLU A 823 15.07 6.35 -25.88
CA GLU A 823 14.23 5.33 -26.57
C GLU A 823 12.75 5.72 -26.61
N TYR A 824 12.26 6.42 -25.58
CA TYR A 824 10.86 6.83 -25.51
C TYR A 824 10.51 7.97 -26.48
N VAL A 825 11.43 8.92 -26.65
CA VAL A 825 11.22 10.10 -27.53
C VAL A 825 11.71 9.89 -28.97
N SER A 826 12.31 8.73 -29.28
CA SER A 826 12.75 8.33 -30.62
C SER A 826 11.63 7.64 -31.40
#